data_AF-A0A6A6TR57-F1
#
_entry.id   AF-A0A6A6TR57-F1
#
_cell.length_a   1.000
_cell.length_b   1.000
_cell.length_c   1.000
_cell.angle_alpha   90.00
_cell.angle_beta   90.00
_cell.angle_gamma   90.00
#
_symmetry.space_group_name_H-M   'P 1'
#
loop_
_entity.id
_entity.type
_entity.pdbx_description
1 polymer ?
#
loop_
_entity_poly.entity_id
_entity_poly.type
_entity_poly.pdbx_seq_one_letter_code
_entity_poly.pdbx_strand_id
1 'polypeptide(L)'
;MDTSIANGDGFETSSRGQRARLTCHECHRRKIKCDKNIPCSTCIKRRGIAGSCGREHMHVGVHGTPPLTQAVANCINPANDVVRVLLDRVSRLEATLRQSRCSSVQEDRGTSPNLSCTPANDTPDVTSDAGISSPVGDTTEDDDAATVLEFLAWGRKKDSDFVSAPEHESGPRRTMRLGGLQPQDDASGLLFESTRVTQLDVLEALLPSKAHILQLVEYHNTSLLWYHGSYSATIFSSDLDVFYSQYEEDVRHDQLNLQWMALLFAVITGSMTCASAATSRIWGFSESEKPSLSIRWYEATVTCLNLAKYMEVHTIYSVQAIATLTIAAHLLGNSSSQSVLLASAGRISQSLGLVRKPRAWSCDQRHPPATMSREQLRKCEAGRRVFIQLCTQDWFQIPFSETYALNPRFINVGMPLNCTYPQSASHMPTDASYCNYRYEIAALMPQLLDAMAGCNTLFTKYEQVLKYDDRMRKLATASMPTFLSRNAPVAAEWPVHVNWGRRSLTICASHKIIMIHRRFVGLSFTNSAFSFTRRTCIAASKTILREAFAASDENGPVLWIDQAFAIAAGIILSLDAFHRTSNEKEFDEHKELVADTIRYLQEFKHSSIAIRGVQLLSLLREQLTNSGTTDTRKRSRPADNSNRAHKRLRTLDMQTLIRDVSQNLGVSSPTDNTRTTPGAQEEAAENTWEAFMNLLPPQTGFDGQYLFDDFFPS
;
A
#
# COMPACT_ATOMS: atom_id res chain seq x y z
N MET A 1 52.07 -12.43 -22.65
CA MET A 1 52.73 -13.53 -23.38
C MET A 1 51.91 -14.78 -23.11
N ASP A 2 51.05 -15.09 -24.08
CA ASP A 2 50.81 -16.41 -24.70
C ASP A 2 50.55 -17.63 -23.81
N THR A 3 49.29 -18.11 -23.77
CA THR A 3 48.71 -19.32 -24.46
C THR A 3 49.06 -20.65 -23.76
N SER A 4 48.22 -21.68 -23.60
CA SER A 4 47.08 -22.23 -24.37
C SER A 4 46.29 -23.27 -23.51
N ILE A 5 44.96 -23.29 -23.55
CA ILE A 5 44.00 -24.22 -24.24
C ILE A 5 43.79 -25.61 -23.61
N ALA A 6 42.54 -25.90 -23.20
CA ALA A 6 41.78 -27.12 -23.54
C ALA A 6 40.25 -26.94 -23.31
N ASN A 7 39.46 -27.37 -24.28
CA ASN A 7 37.98 -27.26 -24.44
C ASN A 7 37.18 -28.31 -23.64
N GLY A 8 35.86 -28.10 -23.51
CA GLY A 8 34.88 -29.21 -23.48
C GLY A 8 33.52 -28.97 -22.80
N ASP A 9 32.50 -28.76 -23.64
CA ASP A 9 31.07 -29.12 -23.54
C ASP A 9 30.09 -28.47 -22.53
N GLY A 10 28.98 -28.00 -23.11
CA GLY A 10 27.82 -27.42 -22.44
C GLY A 10 26.74 -28.44 -22.07
N PHE A 11 25.83 -28.02 -21.19
CA PHE A 11 24.61 -28.73 -20.85
C PHE A 11 23.43 -27.77 -20.72
N GLU A 12 22.39 -28.05 -21.50
CA GLU A 12 21.07 -27.43 -21.52
C GLU A 12 20.27 -27.73 -20.24
N THR A 13 19.48 -26.73 -19.80
CA THR A 13 18.62 -26.81 -18.61
C THR A 13 17.27 -27.46 -18.93
N SER A 14 16.98 -28.60 -18.30
CA SER A 14 15.71 -29.35 -18.37
C SER A 14 14.55 -28.65 -17.66
N SER A 15 13.44 -28.44 -18.38
CA SER A 15 12.13 -28.05 -17.85
C SER A 15 11.39 -29.27 -17.26
N ARG A 16 10.92 -29.16 -16.00
CA ARG A 16 10.15 -30.19 -15.29
C ARG A 16 8.73 -30.32 -15.86
N GLY A 17 8.45 -31.46 -16.51
CA GLY A 17 7.16 -31.79 -17.12
C GLY A 17 6.00 -32.02 -16.15
N GLN A 18 4.80 -31.58 -16.56
CA GLN A 18 3.52 -31.90 -15.92
C GLN A 18 3.22 -33.42 -16.00
N ARG A 19 2.86 -34.04 -14.87
CA ARG A 19 2.45 -35.46 -14.81
C ARG A 19 1.17 -35.68 -15.63
N ALA A 20 1.24 -36.57 -16.63
CA ALA A 20 0.09 -36.97 -17.43
C ALA A 20 -1.00 -37.67 -16.59
N ARG A 21 -2.27 -37.33 -16.84
CA ARG A 21 -3.42 -37.89 -16.13
C ARG A 21 -3.76 -39.29 -16.64
N LEU A 22 -3.86 -40.26 -15.73
CA LEU A 22 -4.16 -41.66 -16.03
C LEU A 22 -5.67 -41.99 -16.07
N THR A 23 -6.56 -41.04 -15.76
CA THR A 23 -8.02 -41.25 -15.84
C THR A 23 -8.54 -40.99 -17.25
N CYS A 24 -9.47 -41.79 -17.76
CA CYS A 24 -10.08 -41.53 -19.07
C CYS A 24 -10.89 -40.21 -19.05
N HIS A 25 -11.05 -39.57 -20.21
CA HIS A 25 -11.72 -38.27 -20.31
C HIS A 25 -13.15 -38.31 -19.75
N GLU A 26 -13.91 -39.37 -20.04
CA GLU A 26 -15.32 -39.43 -19.64
C GLU A 26 -15.53 -39.65 -18.14
N CYS A 27 -14.67 -40.46 -17.50
CA CYS A 27 -14.70 -40.59 -16.04
C CYS A 27 -14.22 -39.32 -15.34
N HIS A 28 -13.22 -38.64 -15.91
CA HIS A 28 -12.73 -37.36 -15.38
C HIS A 28 -13.80 -36.27 -15.48
N ARG A 29 -14.41 -36.08 -16.66
CA ARG A 29 -15.48 -35.11 -16.91
C ARG A 29 -16.66 -35.31 -15.94
N ARG A 30 -17.00 -36.56 -15.66
CA ARG A 30 -18.11 -36.92 -14.76
C ARG A 30 -17.71 -37.04 -13.29
N LYS A 31 -16.43 -36.84 -12.94
CA LYS A 31 -15.88 -37.00 -11.58
C LYS A 31 -16.22 -38.36 -10.93
N ILE A 32 -16.12 -39.45 -11.70
CA ILE A 32 -16.37 -40.83 -11.21
C ILE A 32 -15.10 -41.69 -11.25
N LYS A 33 -15.09 -42.77 -10.45
CA LYS A 33 -13.94 -43.68 -10.35
C LYS A 33 -13.67 -44.39 -11.69
N CYS A 34 -12.43 -44.27 -12.17
CA CYS A 34 -11.92 -44.92 -13.37
C CYS A 34 -10.95 -46.03 -12.96
N ASP A 35 -11.13 -47.24 -13.50
CA ASP A 35 -10.21 -48.36 -13.32
C ASP A 35 -8.97 -48.28 -14.22
N LYS A 36 -8.85 -47.19 -15.01
CA LYS A 36 -7.67 -46.86 -15.82
C LYS A 36 -7.36 -47.88 -16.93
N ASN A 37 -8.29 -48.77 -17.27
CA ASN A 37 -8.26 -49.52 -18.52
C ASN A 37 -8.97 -48.71 -19.62
N ILE A 38 -8.64 -48.91 -20.89
CA ILE A 38 -9.32 -48.25 -22.02
C ILE A 38 -9.79 -49.34 -22.98
N PRO A 39 -11.11 -49.49 -23.23
CA PRO A 39 -12.20 -48.81 -22.53
C PRO A 39 -12.29 -49.23 -21.04
N CYS A 40 -12.62 -48.28 -20.16
CA CYS A 40 -12.67 -48.49 -18.72
C CYS A 40 -13.97 -49.23 -18.34
N SER A 41 -13.96 -50.10 -17.31
CA SER A 41 -15.15 -50.90 -16.96
C SER A 41 -16.39 -50.06 -16.64
N THR A 42 -16.19 -48.85 -16.10
CA THR A 42 -17.25 -47.86 -15.85
C THR A 42 -17.89 -47.36 -17.15
N CYS A 43 -17.10 -47.18 -18.22
CA CYS A 43 -17.61 -46.80 -19.54
C CYS A 43 -18.21 -47.98 -20.31
N ILE A 44 -17.72 -49.21 -20.09
CA ILE A 44 -18.29 -50.43 -20.69
C ILE A 44 -19.67 -50.75 -20.11
N LYS A 45 -19.82 -50.69 -18.79
CA LYS A 45 -21.09 -50.99 -18.10
C LYS A 45 -22.20 -49.99 -18.44
N ARG A 46 -21.85 -48.78 -18.89
CA ARG A 46 -22.84 -47.81 -19.39
C ARG A 46 -23.10 -48.04 -20.88
N ARG A 47 -24.30 -48.52 -21.19
CA ARG A 47 -24.78 -48.72 -22.56
C ARG A 47 -24.54 -47.45 -23.39
N GLY A 48 -23.70 -47.55 -24.42
CA GLY A 48 -23.47 -46.50 -25.42
C GLY A 48 -22.26 -45.57 -25.24
N ILE A 49 -21.43 -45.75 -24.20
CA ILE A 49 -20.31 -44.80 -23.90
C ILE A 49 -18.92 -45.45 -23.95
N ALA A 50 -18.86 -46.77 -24.18
CA ALA A 50 -17.60 -47.52 -24.31
C ALA A 50 -16.74 -46.99 -25.48
N GLY A 51 -17.36 -46.65 -26.61
CA GLY A 51 -16.67 -46.13 -27.80
C GLY A 51 -16.06 -44.73 -27.63
N SER A 52 -16.56 -43.95 -26.68
CA SER A 52 -16.02 -42.62 -26.34
C SER A 52 -15.02 -42.65 -25.16
N CYS A 53 -14.64 -43.84 -24.69
CA CYS A 53 -13.67 -43.97 -23.62
C CYS A 53 -12.25 -43.86 -24.19
N GLY A 54 -11.59 -42.73 -24.00
CA GLY A 54 -10.22 -42.49 -24.47
C GLY A 54 -9.34 -41.73 -23.47
N ARG A 55 -8.03 -41.83 -23.69
CA ARG A 55 -7.02 -40.91 -23.13
C ARG A 55 -6.42 -40.12 -24.29
N GLU A 56 -6.20 -38.83 -24.10
CA GLU A 56 -5.46 -38.03 -25.08
C GLU A 56 -4.02 -38.52 -25.16
N HIS A 57 -3.61 -39.00 -26.34
CA HIS A 57 -2.21 -39.16 -26.69
C HIS A 57 -1.71 -37.81 -27.21
N MET A 58 -0.70 -37.22 -26.56
CA MET A 58 0.03 -36.10 -27.14
C MET A 58 0.85 -36.61 -28.33
N HIS A 59 0.54 -36.14 -29.54
CA HIS A 59 1.51 -36.15 -30.65
C HIS A 59 1.34 -34.95 -31.58
N VAL A 60 2.45 -34.21 -31.65
CA VAL A 60 3.07 -33.40 -32.71
C VAL A 60 2.43 -33.47 -34.12
N GLY A 61 1.96 -32.32 -34.61
CA GLY A 61 2.14 -31.72 -35.95
C GLY A 61 1.69 -32.40 -37.27
N VAL A 62 1.03 -31.57 -38.12
CA VAL A 62 1.02 -31.50 -39.63
C VAL A 62 -0.33 -31.72 -40.35
N HIS A 63 -0.54 -30.86 -41.36
CA HIS A 63 -1.68 -30.50 -42.24
C HIS A 63 -2.48 -31.60 -43.00
N GLY A 64 -3.74 -31.27 -43.37
CA GLY A 64 -4.42 -31.79 -44.59
C GLY A 64 -5.92 -32.13 -44.47
N THR A 65 -6.74 -31.65 -45.41
CA THR A 65 -8.23 -31.62 -45.50
C THR A 65 -8.91 -32.90 -46.10
N PRO A 66 -10.27 -33.01 -46.23
CA PRO A 66 -11.13 -34.19 -45.89
C PRO A 66 -11.67 -34.98 -47.14
N PRO A 67 -12.63 -35.97 -47.06
CA PRO A 67 -14.10 -35.70 -46.97
C PRO A 67 -15.08 -36.81 -46.41
N LEU A 68 -16.30 -36.35 -46.05
CA LEU A 68 -17.67 -36.91 -46.21
C LEU A 68 -18.12 -38.29 -45.62
N THR A 69 -19.17 -38.28 -44.78
CA THR A 69 -20.53 -38.83 -45.11
C THR A 69 -21.60 -38.52 -44.04
N GLN A 70 -22.80 -38.22 -44.54
CA GLN A 70 -24.05 -37.86 -43.84
C GLN A 70 -24.89 -39.10 -43.46
N ALA A 71 -25.66 -39.02 -42.36
CA ALA A 71 -27.11 -39.30 -42.32
C ALA A 71 -27.68 -39.14 -40.88
N VAL A 72 -28.49 -38.10 -40.62
CA VAL A 72 -29.98 -38.09 -40.43
C VAL A 72 -30.41 -38.51 -39.00
N ALA A 73 -30.62 -37.53 -38.10
CA ALA A 73 -31.93 -36.97 -37.63
C ALA A 73 -32.46 -37.68 -36.37
N ASN A 74 -33.12 -37.08 -35.37
CA ASN A 74 -33.57 -35.72 -35.01
C ASN A 74 -33.89 -35.78 -33.50
N CYS A 75 -33.62 -34.71 -32.73
CA CYS A 75 -34.43 -34.24 -31.59
C CYS A 75 -33.96 -32.84 -31.16
N ILE A 76 -34.92 -31.94 -30.96
CA ILE A 76 -34.83 -30.46 -30.96
C ILE A 76 -34.33 -29.91 -29.60
N ASN A 77 -33.53 -28.84 -29.64
CA ASN A 77 -33.30 -27.89 -28.53
C ASN A 77 -33.37 -26.44 -29.11
N PRO A 78 -34.13 -25.49 -28.51
CA PRO A 78 -34.54 -24.22 -29.14
C PRO A 78 -33.49 -23.08 -29.11
N ALA A 79 -32.25 -23.34 -28.68
CA ALA A 79 -31.20 -22.32 -28.60
C ALA A 79 -30.40 -22.13 -29.91
N ASN A 80 -30.43 -23.12 -30.82
CA ASN A 80 -29.67 -23.07 -32.07
C ASN A 80 -30.39 -22.32 -33.20
N ASP A 81 -31.72 -22.17 -33.14
CA ASP A 81 -32.47 -21.46 -34.19
C ASP A 81 -32.22 -19.95 -34.14
N VAL A 82 -32.04 -19.36 -32.96
CA VAL A 82 -31.71 -17.93 -32.84
C VAL A 82 -30.31 -17.66 -33.41
N VAL A 83 -29.33 -18.51 -33.10
CA VAL A 83 -27.96 -18.38 -33.62
C VAL A 83 -27.93 -18.60 -35.13
N ARG A 84 -28.68 -19.58 -35.65
CA ARG A 84 -28.74 -19.84 -37.10
C ARG A 84 -29.47 -18.74 -37.86
N VAL A 85 -30.55 -18.18 -37.30
CA VAL A 85 -31.26 -17.02 -37.87
C VAL A 85 -30.38 -15.78 -37.86
N LEU A 86 -29.59 -15.57 -36.79
CA LEU A 86 -28.64 -14.46 -36.72
C LEU A 86 -27.49 -14.62 -37.73
N LEU A 87 -26.90 -15.82 -37.85
CA LEU A 87 -25.85 -16.09 -38.82
C LEU A 87 -26.33 -15.96 -40.27
N ASP A 88 -27.55 -16.41 -40.56
CA ASP A 88 -28.15 -16.28 -41.89
C ASP A 88 -28.47 -14.82 -42.22
N ARG A 89 -28.89 -14.03 -41.22
CA ARG A 89 -29.16 -12.59 -41.38
C ARG A 89 -27.87 -11.78 -41.54
N VAL A 90 -26.80 -12.16 -40.85
CA VAL A 90 -25.45 -11.60 -41.04
C VAL A 90 -24.91 -11.95 -42.43
N SER A 91 -25.06 -13.19 -42.88
CA SER A 91 -24.61 -13.61 -44.22
C SER A 91 -25.37 -12.90 -45.35
N ARG A 92 -26.68 -12.68 -45.19
CA ARG A 92 -27.49 -11.85 -46.12
C ARG A 92 -27.08 -10.38 -46.11
N LEU A 93 -26.75 -9.82 -44.94
CA LEU A 93 -26.23 -8.45 -44.81
C LEU A 93 -24.86 -8.31 -45.48
N GLU A 94 -23.97 -9.28 -45.30
CA GLU A 94 -22.65 -9.32 -45.94
C GLU A 94 -22.75 -9.48 -47.46
N ALA A 95 -23.68 -10.31 -47.95
CA ALA A 95 -23.96 -10.45 -49.37
C ALA A 95 -24.51 -9.15 -49.97
N THR A 96 -25.43 -8.47 -49.26
CA THR A 96 -26.01 -7.19 -49.69
C THR A 96 -24.93 -6.09 -49.73
N LEU A 97 -24.05 -6.01 -48.71
CA LEU A 97 -22.93 -5.07 -48.66
C LEU A 97 -21.85 -5.34 -49.73
N ARG A 98 -21.61 -6.61 -50.08
CA ARG A 98 -20.71 -6.97 -51.19
C ARG A 98 -21.32 -6.63 -52.55
N GLN A 99 -22.64 -6.74 -52.70
CA GLN A 99 -23.36 -6.30 -53.89
C GLN A 99 -23.39 -4.76 -53.99
N SER A 100 -23.57 -4.04 -52.88
CA SER A 100 -23.51 -2.57 -52.83
C SER A 100 -22.13 -1.99 -53.15
N ARG A 101 -21.05 -2.73 -52.90
CA ARG A 101 -19.67 -2.34 -53.24
C ARG A 101 -19.27 -2.65 -54.69
N CYS A 102 -20.05 -3.45 -55.42
CA CYS A 102 -19.77 -3.83 -56.82
C CYS A 102 -20.65 -3.07 -57.83
N SER A 103 -21.52 -2.15 -57.39
CA SER A 103 -22.44 -1.38 -58.25
C SER A 103 -22.03 0.08 -58.46
N SER A 104 -20.79 0.49 -58.17
CA SER A 104 -20.34 1.88 -58.36
C SER A 104 -19.06 2.06 -59.17
N VAL A 105 -18.87 1.29 -60.25
CA VAL A 105 -18.00 1.55 -61.43
C VAL A 105 -18.58 0.61 -62.51
N GLN A 106 -19.20 0.95 -63.65
CA GLN A 106 -19.06 2.01 -64.65
C GLN A 106 -20.21 1.87 -65.68
N GLU A 107 -20.69 2.98 -66.28
CA GLU A 107 -21.16 3.19 -67.69
C GLU A 107 -21.91 4.55 -67.72
N ASP A 108 -21.71 5.52 -68.62
CA ASP A 108 -21.40 5.46 -70.05
C ASP A 108 -20.90 6.83 -70.58
N ARG A 109 -19.87 6.82 -71.46
CA ARG A 109 -19.82 7.45 -72.81
C ARG A 109 -18.40 7.75 -73.29
N GLY A 110 -18.01 7.09 -74.38
CA GLY A 110 -16.72 7.24 -75.05
C GLY A 110 -16.64 8.40 -76.07
N THR A 111 -15.43 8.65 -76.58
CA THR A 111 -14.99 8.50 -77.99
C THR A 111 -13.63 9.22 -78.18
N SER A 112 -12.63 8.48 -78.67
CA SER A 112 -11.28 8.88 -79.13
C SER A 112 -11.33 9.84 -80.38
N PRO A 113 -10.23 10.46 -80.89
CA PRO A 113 -8.87 9.88 -80.95
C PRO A 113 -7.60 10.79 -80.97
N ASN A 114 -6.44 10.11 -80.86
CA ASN A 114 -5.16 10.33 -81.57
C ASN A 114 -4.25 11.52 -81.14
N LEU A 115 -2.91 11.47 -81.08
CA LEU A 115 -1.86 10.63 -81.70
C LEU A 115 -0.51 10.82 -80.93
N SER A 116 0.35 9.77 -80.94
CA SER A 116 1.83 9.78 -81.11
C SER A 116 2.76 10.47 -80.08
N CYS A 117 3.99 10.06 -79.77
CA CYS A 117 4.89 8.97 -80.17
C CYS A 117 6.06 8.95 -79.14
N THR A 118 6.54 7.76 -78.81
CA THR A 118 7.85 7.37 -78.20
C THR A 118 9.01 7.55 -79.21
N PRO A 119 10.30 7.16 -78.94
CA PRO A 119 11.08 7.03 -77.69
C PRO A 119 12.59 7.47 -77.80
N ALA A 120 13.30 7.36 -76.66
CA ALA A 120 14.65 6.83 -76.38
C ALA A 120 15.95 7.39 -77.02
N ASN A 121 16.96 7.61 -76.15
CA ASN A 121 18.21 6.82 -76.14
C ASN A 121 19.05 7.01 -74.84
N ASP A 122 19.31 5.88 -74.17
CA ASP A 122 20.57 5.34 -73.59
C ASP A 122 21.59 6.19 -72.80
N THR A 123 21.62 5.93 -71.48
CA THR A 123 22.70 5.49 -70.52
C THR A 123 24.22 5.66 -70.87
N PRO A 124 25.21 5.53 -69.92
CA PRO A 124 25.16 4.99 -68.54
C PRO A 124 26.07 5.66 -67.43
N ASP A 125 25.84 5.20 -66.19
CA ASP A 125 26.75 4.91 -65.05
C ASP A 125 27.60 5.99 -64.31
N VAL A 126 27.49 6.03 -62.96
CA VAL A 126 28.43 5.41 -61.99
C VAL A 126 27.86 5.52 -60.55
N THR A 127 28.14 4.47 -59.78
CA THR A 127 27.68 3.93 -58.50
C THR A 127 28.21 4.56 -57.20
N SER A 128 27.47 4.42 -56.09
CA SER A 128 27.88 3.61 -54.90
C SER A 128 26.84 3.61 -53.75
N ASP A 129 26.11 2.50 -53.68
CA ASP A 129 25.63 1.68 -52.54
C ASP A 129 25.32 2.30 -51.15
N ALA A 130 24.06 2.15 -50.71
CA ALA A 130 23.60 2.33 -49.33
C ALA A 130 22.89 1.04 -48.87
N GLY A 131 23.44 0.43 -47.82
CA GLY A 131 22.93 -0.77 -47.18
C GLY A 131 21.65 -0.54 -46.37
N ILE A 132 20.73 -1.46 -46.56
CA ILE A 132 19.42 -1.59 -45.92
C ILE A 132 19.56 -1.87 -44.41
N SER A 133 18.80 -1.16 -43.58
CA SER A 133 18.43 -1.60 -42.24
C SER A 133 16.93 -1.40 -42.02
N SER A 134 16.22 -2.51 -41.82
CA SER A 134 14.78 -2.58 -41.54
C SER A 134 14.44 -1.99 -40.17
N PRO A 135 13.26 -1.34 -40.01
CA PRO A 135 12.77 -0.93 -38.70
C PRO A 135 12.16 -2.14 -37.97
N VAL A 136 12.68 -2.43 -36.78
CA VAL A 136 12.01 -3.30 -35.80
C VAL A 136 10.86 -2.49 -35.20
N GLY A 137 9.64 -2.80 -35.61
CA GLY A 137 8.41 -2.25 -35.02
C GLY A 137 8.18 -2.83 -33.62
N ASP A 138 7.99 -1.96 -32.65
CA ASP A 138 7.65 -2.28 -31.27
C ASP A 138 6.18 -2.76 -31.23
N THR A 139 5.96 -4.06 -31.06
CA THR A 139 4.63 -4.71 -31.08
C THR A 139 3.79 -4.43 -29.81
N THR A 140 4.12 -3.42 -29.02
CA THR A 140 3.44 -3.10 -27.75
C THR A 140 2.32 -2.06 -27.87
N GLU A 141 2.19 -1.40 -29.02
CA GLU A 141 1.17 -0.34 -29.24
C GLU A 141 -0.26 -0.90 -29.41
N ASP A 142 -0.42 -2.02 -30.12
CA ASP A 142 -1.74 -2.60 -30.41
C ASP A 142 -2.37 -3.35 -29.22
N ASP A 143 -1.55 -3.95 -28.33
CA ASP A 143 -2.04 -4.73 -27.18
C ASP A 143 -2.63 -3.86 -26.06
N ASP A 144 -2.21 -2.60 -25.93
CA ASP A 144 -2.74 -1.67 -24.92
C ASP A 144 -4.08 -1.06 -25.36
N ALA A 145 -4.32 -0.93 -26.67
CA ALA A 145 -5.51 -0.32 -27.24
C ALA A 145 -6.79 -1.08 -26.88
N ALA A 146 -6.79 -2.42 -26.96
CA ALA A 146 -7.95 -3.24 -26.57
C ALA A 146 -8.31 -3.05 -25.08
N THR A 147 -7.31 -2.98 -24.21
CA THR A 147 -7.54 -2.74 -22.77
C THR A 147 -8.03 -1.32 -22.51
N VAL A 148 -7.48 -0.31 -23.20
CA VAL A 148 -7.96 1.08 -23.11
C VAL A 148 -9.42 1.17 -23.57
N LEU A 149 -9.77 0.54 -24.69
CA LEU A 149 -11.14 0.49 -25.21
C LEU A 149 -12.10 -0.22 -24.24
N GLU A 150 -11.69 -1.31 -23.60
CA GLU A 150 -12.48 -2.01 -22.58
C GLU A 150 -12.69 -1.13 -21.33
N PHE A 151 -11.66 -0.42 -20.88
CA PHE A 151 -11.78 0.54 -19.78
C PHE A 151 -12.77 1.65 -20.14
N LEU A 152 -12.65 2.22 -21.34
CA LEU A 152 -13.58 3.25 -21.83
C LEU A 152 -15.02 2.71 -21.92
N ALA A 153 -15.21 1.45 -22.35
CA ALA A 153 -16.51 0.79 -22.37
C ALA A 153 -17.13 0.63 -20.96
N TRP A 154 -16.30 0.51 -19.92
CA TRP A 154 -16.74 0.52 -18.51
C TRP A 154 -16.83 1.92 -17.90
N GLY A 155 -16.65 2.99 -18.70
CA GLY A 155 -16.63 4.37 -18.21
C GLY A 155 -15.39 4.71 -17.38
N ARG A 156 -14.33 3.91 -17.49
CA ARG A 156 -13.05 4.10 -16.80
C ARG A 156 -12.01 4.69 -17.77
N LYS A 157 -11.08 5.49 -17.24
CA LYS A 157 -9.85 5.83 -17.94
C LYS A 157 -8.76 4.84 -17.56
N LYS A 158 -7.92 4.51 -18.52
CA LYS A 158 -6.62 3.89 -18.29
C LYS A 158 -5.56 4.91 -18.68
N ASP A 159 -5.12 5.72 -17.74
CA ASP A 159 -4.03 6.67 -17.99
C ASP A 159 -2.72 5.89 -17.96
N SER A 160 -2.22 5.53 -19.14
CA SER A 160 -0.97 4.79 -19.31
C SER A 160 0.26 5.69 -19.10
N ASP A 161 0.10 7.01 -19.13
CA ASP A 161 1.14 8.00 -18.91
C ASP A 161 0.62 9.22 -18.12
N PHE A 162 0.93 9.24 -16.82
CA PHE A 162 0.55 10.31 -15.90
C PHE A 162 1.00 11.70 -16.38
N VAL A 163 2.16 11.79 -17.04
CA VAL A 163 2.82 13.06 -17.37
C VAL A 163 2.08 13.86 -18.44
N SER A 164 1.39 13.16 -19.33
CA SER A 164 0.66 13.72 -20.46
C SER A 164 -0.84 13.88 -20.19
N ALA A 165 -1.31 13.59 -18.97
CA ALA A 165 -2.72 13.75 -18.65
C ALA A 165 -3.13 15.25 -18.72
N PRO A 166 -4.16 15.62 -19.49
CA PRO A 166 -4.58 17.01 -19.70
C PRO A 166 -5.03 17.72 -18.41
N GLU A 167 -5.33 16.93 -17.38
CA GLU A 167 -5.71 17.38 -16.03
C GLU A 167 -4.58 18.09 -15.29
N HIS A 168 -3.35 17.98 -15.80
CA HIS A 168 -2.18 18.60 -15.20
C HIS A 168 -1.93 20.06 -15.60
N GLU A 169 -2.54 20.59 -16.66
CA GLU A 169 -2.30 21.98 -17.09
C GLU A 169 -3.14 23.01 -16.32
N SER A 170 -4.02 22.56 -15.44
CA SER A 170 -5.12 23.38 -14.93
C SER A 170 -4.88 23.92 -13.50
N GLY A 171 -3.80 23.54 -12.80
CA GLY A 171 -3.60 23.93 -11.39
C GLY A 171 -4.79 23.47 -10.52
N PRO A 172 -5.29 24.28 -9.57
CA PRO A 172 -6.48 23.92 -8.78
C PRO A 172 -7.78 23.94 -9.60
N ARG A 173 -7.74 24.13 -10.92
CA ARG A 173 -8.93 24.08 -11.78
C ARG A 173 -9.49 22.67 -11.87
N ARG A 174 -10.82 22.59 -11.84
CA ARG A 174 -11.60 21.40 -12.16
C ARG A 174 -11.60 21.20 -13.68
N THR A 175 -11.08 20.07 -14.14
CA THR A 175 -11.24 19.67 -15.56
C THR A 175 -12.67 19.21 -15.81
N MET A 176 -13.33 19.85 -16.78
CA MET A 176 -14.69 19.49 -17.18
C MET A 176 -14.67 18.16 -17.93
N ARG A 177 -15.50 17.18 -17.52
CA ARG A 177 -15.67 15.94 -18.29
C ARG A 177 -16.39 16.27 -19.59
N LEU A 178 -15.73 16.06 -20.73
CA LEU A 178 -16.41 15.98 -22.02
C LEU A 178 -17.27 14.70 -22.02
N GLY A 179 -18.58 14.81 -21.80
CA GLY A 179 -19.52 13.70 -22.03
C GLY A 179 -20.35 13.18 -20.85
N GLY A 180 -20.53 13.94 -19.76
CA GLY A 180 -21.56 13.61 -18.77
C GLY A 180 -22.92 14.15 -19.18
N LEU A 181 -23.86 13.30 -19.59
CA LEU A 181 -25.28 13.65 -19.60
C LEU A 181 -25.64 14.19 -18.20
N GLN A 182 -26.12 15.42 -18.11
CA GLN A 182 -26.73 15.92 -16.88
C GLN A 182 -27.86 14.94 -16.51
N PRO A 183 -27.92 14.42 -15.27
CA PRO A 183 -29.11 13.70 -14.84
C PRO A 183 -30.28 14.67 -14.93
N GLN A 184 -31.28 14.36 -15.75
CA GLN A 184 -32.56 15.05 -15.67
C GLN A 184 -33.15 14.84 -14.28
N ASP A 185 -33.63 15.93 -13.71
CA ASP A 185 -34.13 16.09 -12.35
C ASP A 185 -35.19 15.06 -11.94
N ASP A 186 -35.01 14.49 -10.75
CA ASP A 186 -36.07 14.05 -9.85
C ASP A 186 -35.64 14.42 -8.43
N ALA A 187 -36.59 14.64 -7.52
CA ALA A 187 -36.49 15.28 -6.19
C ALA A 187 -35.24 14.96 -5.31
N SER A 188 -34.55 13.84 -5.55
CA SER A 188 -33.23 13.52 -5.01
C SER A 188 -32.14 14.56 -5.35
N GLY A 189 -32.23 15.21 -6.51
CA GLY A 189 -31.31 16.28 -6.94
C GLY A 189 -31.38 17.52 -6.06
N LEU A 190 -32.59 17.93 -5.63
CA LEU A 190 -32.78 19.11 -4.78
C LEU A 190 -32.27 18.91 -3.36
N LEU A 191 -32.49 17.73 -2.78
CA LEU A 191 -31.95 17.39 -1.45
C LEU A 191 -30.42 17.27 -1.48
N PHE A 192 -29.87 16.68 -2.55
CA PHE A 192 -28.43 16.60 -2.75
C PHE A 192 -27.81 17.98 -2.93
N GLU A 193 -28.43 18.87 -3.71
CA GLU A 193 -27.94 20.23 -3.93
C GLU A 193 -28.04 21.07 -2.65
N SER A 194 -29.14 20.98 -1.89
CA SER A 194 -29.26 21.67 -0.60
C SER A 194 -28.22 21.18 0.41
N THR A 195 -27.95 19.87 0.46
CA THR A 195 -26.88 19.30 1.31
C THR A 195 -25.50 19.76 0.84
N ARG A 196 -25.28 19.84 -0.48
CA ARG A 196 -24.02 20.33 -1.06
C ARG A 196 -23.77 21.79 -0.69
N VAL A 197 -24.76 22.66 -0.84
CA VAL A 197 -24.65 24.09 -0.50
C VAL A 197 -24.32 24.27 0.98
N THR A 198 -25.06 23.59 1.88
CA THR A 198 -24.80 23.68 3.32
C THR A 198 -23.40 23.18 3.70
N GLN A 199 -22.90 22.12 3.05
CA GLN A 199 -21.53 21.67 3.26
C GLN A 199 -20.49 22.68 2.76
N LEU A 200 -20.75 23.36 1.63
CA LEU A 200 -19.87 24.43 1.14
C LEU A 200 -19.87 25.65 2.07
N ASP A 201 -21.02 26.02 2.64
CA ASP A 201 -21.12 27.09 3.66
C ASP A 201 -20.26 26.76 4.88
N VAL A 202 -20.29 25.50 5.33
CA VAL A 202 -19.45 25.04 6.45
C VAL A 202 -17.96 25.09 6.07
N LEU A 203 -17.59 24.66 4.87
CA LEU A 203 -16.20 24.70 4.40
C LEU A 203 -15.66 26.13 4.33
N GLU A 204 -16.46 27.08 3.82
CA GLU A 204 -16.13 28.50 3.79
C GLU A 204 -15.90 29.04 5.21
N ALA A 205 -16.82 28.74 6.13
CA ALA A 205 -16.73 29.18 7.52
C ALA A 205 -15.54 28.57 8.28
N LEU A 206 -15.01 27.43 7.81
CA LEU A 206 -13.84 26.77 8.38
C LEU A 206 -12.52 27.27 7.80
N LEU A 207 -12.52 28.02 6.70
CA LEU A 207 -11.29 28.59 6.15
C LEU A 207 -10.73 29.64 7.12
N PRO A 208 -9.46 29.51 7.56
CA PRO A 208 -8.81 30.55 8.34
C PRO A 208 -8.59 31.83 7.51
N SER A 209 -8.20 32.90 8.18
CA SER A 209 -7.70 34.09 7.47
C SER A 209 -6.54 33.73 6.54
N LYS A 210 -6.41 34.45 5.43
CA LYS A 210 -5.28 34.33 4.50
C LYS A 210 -3.91 34.33 5.20
N ALA A 211 -3.74 35.18 6.23
CA ALA A 211 -2.51 35.24 7.01
C ALA A 211 -2.22 33.92 7.75
N HIS A 212 -3.23 33.31 8.39
CA HIS A 212 -3.07 32.02 9.05
C HIS A 212 -2.85 30.88 8.06
N ILE A 213 -3.53 30.90 6.91
CA ILE A 213 -3.31 29.88 5.86
C ILE A 213 -1.84 29.92 5.41
N LEU A 214 -1.31 31.09 5.05
CA LEU A 214 0.07 31.24 4.61
C LEU A 214 1.06 30.79 5.70
N GLN A 215 0.80 31.15 6.96
CA GLN A 215 1.63 30.77 8.10
C GLN A 215 1.65 29.25 8.34
N LEU A 216 0.48 28.61 8.30
CA LEU A 216 0.35 27.16 8.49
C LEU A 216 0.99 26.39 7.33
N VAL A 217 0.75 26.81 6.08
CA VAL A 217 1.35 26.21 4.89
C VAL A 217 2.88 26.30 4.92
N GLU A 218 3.42 27.46 5.30
CA GLU A 218 4.87 27.64 5.41
C GLU A 218 5.48 26.74 6.48
N TYR A 219 4.83 26.63 7.64
CA TYR A 219 5.24 25.68 8.67
C TYR A 219 5.19 24.24 8.17
N HIS A 220 4.14 23.85 7.46
CA HIS A 220 4.05 22.49 6.90
C HIS A 220 5.21 22.20 5.94
N ASN A 221 5.48 23.12 5.01
CA ASN A 221 6.51 22.98 4.00
C ASN A 221 7.91 22.86 4.64
N THR A 222 8.21 23.69 5.64
CA THR A 222 9.54 23.77 6.26
C THR A 222 9.76 22.72 7.36
N SER A 223 8.70 22.33 8.05
CA SER A 223 8.80 21.58 9.32
C SER A 223 8.16 20.20 9.28
N LEU A 224 7.31 19.88 8.30
CA LEU A 224 6.60 18.58 8.23
C LEU A 224 6.78 17.85 6.89
N LEU A 225 6.91 18.57 5.78
CA LEU A 225 6.92 17.96 4.45
C LEU A 225 8.11 17.01 4.24
N TRP A 226 9.26 17.26 4.87
CA TRP A 226 10.41 16.35 4.85
C TRP A 226 10.08 14.93 5.37
N TYR A 227 9.08 14.80 6.26
CA TYR A 227 8.73 13.55 6.93
C TYR A 227 7.83 12.63 6.08
N HIS A 228 6.90 13.21 5.32
CA HIS A 228 5.91 12.47 4.54
C HIS A 228 6.03 12.69 3.03
N GLY A 229 6.63 13.78 2.57
CA GLY A 229 6.96 14.05 1.17
C GLY A 229 5.78 14.07 0.19
N SER A 230 4.54 14.00 0.65
CA SER A 230 3.39 13.61 -0.19
C SER A 230 3.00 14.63 -1.25
N TYR A 231 3.58 15.82 -1.30
CA TYR A 231 3.33 16.81 -2.35
C TYR A 231 4.58 17.64 -2.63
N SER A 232 4.50 18.51 -3.65
CA SER A 232 5.55 19.48 -3.97
C SER A 232 5.16 20.85 -3.43
N ALA A 233 5.95 21.39 -2.49
CA ALA A 233 5.72 22.72 -1.93
C ALA A 233 5.63 23.81 -3.00
N THR A 234 6.46 23.72 -4.05
CA THR A 234 6.45 24.68 -5.17
C THR A 234 5.13 24.63 -5.95
N ILE A 235 4.64 23.44 -6.29
CA ILE A 235 3.38 23.29 -7.03
C ILE A 235 2.22 23.76 -6.14
N PHE A 236 2.19 23.31 -4.89
CA PHE A 236 1.14 23.69 -3.96
C PHE A 236 1.08 25.21 -3.73
N SER A 237 2.23 25.88 -3.58
CA SER A 237 2.28 27.33 -3.40
C SER A 237 1.79 28.07 -4.65
N SER A 238 2.16 27.59 -5.85
CA SER A 238 1.64 28.15 -7.10
C SER A 238 0.12 27.97 -7.22
N ASP A 239 -0.41 26.82 -6.81
CA ASP A 239 -1.85 26.56 -6.82
C ASP A 239 -2.59 27.44 -5.78
N LEU A 240 -1.97 27.66 -4.62
CA LEU A 240 -2.49 28.55 -3.58
C LEU A 240 -2.56 30.00 -4.07
N ASP A 241 -1.55 30.46 -4.80
CA ASP A 241 -1.56 31.78 -5.44
C ASP A 241 -2.69 31.91 -6.46
N VAL A 242 -2.97 30.86 -7.24
CA VAL A 242 -4.11 30.82 -8.16
C VAL A 242 -5.44 30.90 -7.41
N PHE A 243 -5.59 30.19 -6.29
CA PHE A 243 -6.80 30.26 -5.47
C PHE A 243 -7.09 31.69 -4.97
N TYR A 244 -6.05 32.40 -4.51
CA TYR A 244 -6.21 33.78 -4.08
C TYR A 244 -6.42 34.78 -5.23
N SER A 245 -5.69 34.62 -6.34
CA SER A 245 -5.66 35.62 -7.41
C SER A 245 -6.77 35.46 -8.46
N GLN A 246 -7.23 34.23 -8.71
CA GLN A 246 -8.20 33.94 -9.77
C GLN A 246 -9.58 33.56 -9.24
N TYR A 247 -9.66 33.00 -8.03
CA TYR A 247 -10.93 32.59 -7.43
C TYR A 247 -11.35 33.49 -6.27
N GLU A 248 -10.55 34.48 -5.90
CA GLU A 248 -10.89 35.46 -4.85
C GLU A 248 -11.31 34.79 -3.53
N GLU A 249 -10.70 33.64 -3.21
CA GLU A 249 -11.00 32.84 -2.00
C GLU A 249 -12.39 32.18 -2.00
N ASP A 250 -13.11 32.22 -3.13
CA ASP A 250 -14.44 31.64 -3.27
C ASP A 250 -14.39 30.11 -3.37
N VAL A 251 -14.83 29.44 -2.31
CA VAL A 251 -14.97 27.98 -2.27
C VAL A 251 -16.06 27.44 -3.19
N ARG A 252 -16.98 28.29 -3.68
CA ARG A 252 -18.07 27.94 -4.60
C ARG A 252 -17.70 28.16 -6.05
N HIS A 253 -16.53 28.72 -6.35
CA HIS A 253 -16.12 28.98 -7.72
C HIS A 253 -16.23 27.70 -8.57
N ASP A 254 -16.99 27.74 -9.67
CA ASP A 254 -17.36 26.54 -10.45
C ASP A 254 -16.16 25.75 -10.97
N GLN A 255 -15.06 26.45 -11.23
CA GLN A 255 -13.81 25.86 -11.68
C GLN A 255 -12.90 25.40 -10.55
N LEU A 256 -13.24 25.56 -9.26
CA LEU A 256 -12.39 25.10 -8.17
C LEU A 256 -12.47 23.58 -8.01
N ASN A 257 -11.31 22.93 -7.96
CA ASN A 257 -11.21 21.51 -7.65
C ASN A 257 -11.28 21.29 -6.13
N LEU A 258 -12.41 20.78 -5.66
CA LEU A 258 -12.59 20.46 -4.23
C LEU A 258 -11.60 19.39 -3.71
N GLN A 259 -10.99 18.56 -4.56
CA GLN A 259 -9.90 17.66 -4.11
C GLN A 259 -8.61 18.42 -3.79
N TRP A 260 -8.34 19.54 -4.47
CA TRP A 260 -7.25 20.44 -4.10
C TRP A 260 -7.56 21.17 -2.79
N MET A 261 -8.81 21.63 -2.61
CA MET A 261 -9.26 22.18 -1.33
C MET A 261 -9.10 21.17 -0.18
N ALA A 262 -9.36 19.88 -0.44
CA ALA A 262 -9.07 18.82 0.52
C ALA A 262 -7.58 18.76 0.88
N LEU A 263 -6.68 18.93 -0.09
CA LEU A 263 -5.25 19.00 0.18
C LEU A 263 -4.89 20.21 1.04
N LEU A 264 -5.47 21.38 0.77
CA LEU A 264 -5.29 22.57 1.62
C LEU A 264 -5.73 22.30 3.07
N PHE A 265 -6.94 21.76 3.26
CA PHE A 265 -7.42 21.37 4.60
C PHE A 265 -6.51 20.32 5.26
N ALA A 266 -5.99 19.34 4.51
CA ALA A 266 -5.07 18.33 5.04
C ALA A 266 -3.74 18.95 5.52
N VAL A 267 -3.21 19.92 4.78
CA VAL A 267 -1.99 20.68 5.12
C VAL A 267 -2.19 21.49 6.41
N ILE A 268 -3.26 22.29 6.50
CA ILE A 268 -3.50 23.09 7.72
C ILE A 268 -3.86 22.21 8.92
N THR A 269 -4.53 21.07 8.69
CA THR A 269 -4.80 20.06 9.73
C THR A 269 -3.49 19.49 10.27
N GLY A 270 -2.59 19.05 9.40
CA GLY A 270 -1.27 18.54 9.77
C GLY A 270 -0.44 19.57 10.53
N SER A 271 -0.42 20.81 10.04
CA SER A 271 0.28 21.93 10.64
C SER A 271 -0.19 22.21 12.07
N MET A 272 -1.50 22.36 12.25
CA MET A 272 -2.09 22.62 13.56
C MET A 272 -1.87 21.46 14.52
N THR A 273 -2.10 20.22 14.07
CA THR A 273 -1.99 19.03 14.91
C THR A 273 -0.55 18.79 15.38
N CYS A 274 0.44 19.04 14.50
CA CYS A 274 1.85 18.79 14.78
C CYS A 274 2.63 20.00 15.29
N ALA A 275 2.05 21.20 15.34
CA ALA A 275 2.70 22.36 15.94
C ALA A 275 2.99 22.14 17.43
N SER A 276 4.11 22.65 17.94
CA SER A 276 4.33 22.70 19.39
C SER A 276 3.39 23.72 20.06
N ALA A 277 3.23 23.63 21.38
CA ALA A 277 2.44 24.62 22.13
C ALA A 277 3.06 26.03 22.05
N ALA A 278 4.37 26.14 21.89
CA ALA A 278 5.03 27.44 21.67
C ALA A 278 4.64 28.00 20.29
N THR A 279 4.77 27.19 19.26
CA THR A 279 4.45 27.56 17.87
C THR A 279 2.98 27.96 17.70
N SER A 280 2.04 27.17 18.24
CA SER A 280 0.59 27.48 18.17
C SER A 280 0.26 28.81 18.85
N ARG A 281 0.89 29.12 20.00
CA ARG A 281 0.71 30.40 20.70
C ARG A 281 1.24 31.59 19.91
N ILE A 282 2.37 31.44 19.20
CA ILE A 282 2.94 32.49 18.34
C ILE A 282 1.97 32.85 17.21
N TRP A 283 1.24 31.86 16.69
CA TRP A 283 0.22 32.05 15.67
C TRP A 283 -1.09 32.64 16.21
N GLY A 284 -1.21 32.85 17.52
CA GLY A 284 -2.41 33.39 18.15
C GLY A 284 -3.50 32.35 18.42
N PHE A 285 -3.22 31.05 18.27
CA PHE A 285 -4.16 29.99 18.66
C PHE A 285 -3.96 29.60 20.13
N SER A 286 -5.07 29.52 20.86
CA SER A 286 -5.18 28.99 22.21
C SER A 286 -5.01 27.47 22.24
N GLU A 287 -4.50 26.95 23.36
CA GLU A 287 -4.37 25.50 23.56
C GLU A 287 -5.73 24.78 23.54
N SER A 288 -6.82 25.48 23.90
CA SER A 288 -8.17 24.91 23.89
C SER A 288 -8.78 24.78 22.51
N GLU A 289 -8.48 25.70 21.57
CA GLU A 289 -9.10 25.65 20.23
C GLU A 289 -8.37 24.72 19.27
N LYS A 290 -7.05 24.53 19.46
CA LYS A 290 -6.21 23.70 18.60
C LYS A 290 -6.77 22.29 18.37
N PRO A 291 -7.20 21.51 19.39
CA PRO A 291 -7.79 20.19 19.16
C PRO A 291 -9.09 20.27 18.35
N SER A 292 -9.96 21.24 18.66
CA SER A 292 -11.24 21.41 17.96
C SER A 292 -11.06 21.80 16.50
N LEU A 293 -10.16 22.74 16.19
CA LEU A 293 -9.84 23.13 14.81
C LEU A 293 -9.20 21.97 14.04
N SER A 294 -8.28 21.24 14.66
CA SER A 294 -7.63 20.09 14.01
C SER A 294 -8.65 19.02 13.60
N ILE A 295 -9.64 18.72 14.45
CA ILE A 295 -10.71 17.77 14.13
C ILE A 295 -11.61 18.32 13.02
N ARG A 296 -12.04 19.58 13.11
CA ARG A 296 -12.91 20.20 12.09
C ARG A 296 -12.24 20.28 10.72
N TRP A 297 -10.95 20.61 10.66
CA TRP A 297 -10.20 20.63 9.39
C TRP A 297 -9.90 19.22 8.85
N TYR A 298 -9.74 18.23 9.72
CA TYR A 298 -9.71 16.83 9.31
C TYR A 298 -11.03 16.43 8.62
N GLU A 299 -12.18 16.77 9.24
CA GLU A 299 -13.50 16.51 8.69
C GLU A 299 -13.76 17.30 7.39
N ALA A 300 -13.27 18.54 7.31
CA ALA A 300 -13.33 19.36 6.10
C ALA A 300 -12.57 18.71 4.94
N THR A 301 -11.38 18.13 5.21
CA THR A 301 -10.62 17.35 4.22
C THR A 301 -11.47 16.22 3.63
N VAL A 302 -12.10 15.41 4.49
CA VAL A 302 -12.94 14.29 4.08
C VAL A 302 -14.20 14.76 3.34
N THR A 303 -14.81 15.85 3.80
CA THR A 303 -15.98 16.47 3.17
C THR A 303 -15.66 16.95 1.75
N CYS A 304 -14.54 17.63 1.56
CA CYS A 304 -14.06 18.06 0.25
C CYS A 304 -13.85 16.88 -0.72
N LEU A 305 -13.24 15.79 -0.24
CA LEU A 305 -13.04 14.56 -1.04
C LEU A 305 -14.38 13.96 -1.49
N ASN A 306 -15.35 13.85 -0.57
CA ASN A 306 -16.67 13.28 -0.86
C ASN A 306 -17.50 14.18 -1.79
N LEU A 307 -17.52 15.49 -1.57
CA LEU A 307 -18.17 16.46 -2.46
C LEU A 307 -17.59 16.44 -3.87
N ALA A 308 -16.30 16.12 -4.00
CA ALA A 308 -15.63 15.96 -5.28
C ALA A 308 -15.77 14.56 -5.91
N LYS A 309 -16.49 13.65 -5.25
CA LYS A 309 -16.65 12.24 -5.64
C LYS A 309 -15.31 11.58 -5.97
N TYR A 310 -14.32 11.71 -5.08
CA TYR A 310 -12.94 11.27 -5.32
C TYR A 310 -12.78 9.78 -5.70
N MET A 311 -13.74 8.93 -5.34
CA MET A 311 -13.76 7.52 -5.75
C MET A 311 -14.10 7.32 -7.23
N GLU A 312 -14.81 8.28 -7.84
CA GLU A 312 -15.22 8.28 -9.25
C GLU A 312 -14.33 9.19 -10.12
N VAL A 313 -13.91 10.33 -9.56
CA VAL A 313 -13.07 11.34 -10.22
C VAL A 313 -11.67 11.25 -9.63
N HIS A 314 -10.78 10.56 -10.32
CA HIS A 314 -9.41 10.33 -9.84
C HIS A 314 -8.54 11.53 -10.18
N THR A 315 -7.93 12.15 -9.17
CA THR A 315 -6.91 13.18 -9.37
C THR A 315 -5.76 12.98 -8.40
N ILE A 316 -4.57 13.48 -8.73
CA ILE A 316 -3.43 13.45 -7.81
C ILE A 316 -3.75 14.17 -6.48
N TYR A 317 -4.59 15.21 -6.49
CA TYR A 317 -4.93 15.96 -5.28
C TYR A 317 -5.64 15.09 -4.24
N SER A 318 -6.54 14.19 -4.62
CA SER A 318 -7.13 13.24 -3.65
C SER A 318 -6.07 12.35 -2.99
N VAL A 319 -5.11 11.88 -3.78
CA VAL A 319 -4.01 11.02 -3.33
C VAL A 319 -3.10 11.79 -2.37
N GLN A 320 -2.74 13.03 -2.72
CA GLN A 320 -1.91 13.90 -1.90
C GLN A 320 -2.62 14.31 -0.61
N ALA A 321 -3.90 14.66 -0.67
CA ALA A 321 -4.70 15.04 0.50
C ALA A 321 -4.73 13.89 1.52
N ILE A 322 -5.11 12.68 1.07
CA ILE A 322 -5.16 11.50 1.93
C ILE A 322 -3.78 11.16 2.50
N ALA A 323 -2.73 11.14 1.66
CA ALA A 323 -1.39 10.82 2.13
C ALA A 323 -0.88 11.83 3.17
N THR A 324 -1.15 13.13 2.97
CA THR A 324 -0.79 14.23 3.88
C THR A 324 -1.54 14.11 5.20
N LEU A 325 -2.85 13.83 5.15
CA LEU A 325 -3.74 13.75 6.32
C LEU A 325 -3.28 12.70 7.35
N THR A 326 -2.54 11.67 6.91
CA THR A 326 -1.96 10.63 7.79
C THR A 326 -1.17 11.19 8.96
N ILE A 327 -0.48 12.33 8.78
CA ILE A 327 0.37 12.91 9.84
C ILE A 327 -0.45 13.34 11.07
N ALA A 328 -1.71 13.74 10.87
CA ALA A 328 -2.63 14.15 11.91
C ALA A 328 -3.59 13.03 12.34
N ALA A 329 -4.03 12.18 11.40
CA ALA A 329 -5.11 11.21 11.60
C ALA A 329 -4.96 10.37 12.88
N HIS A 330 -3.75 9.87 13.14
CA HIS A 330 -3.49 9.02 14.31
C HIS A 330 -3.58 9.79 15.63
N LEU A 331 -3.10 11.04 15.67
CA LEU A 331 -3.19 11.91 16.86
C LEU A 331 -4.64 12.26 17.17
N LEU A 332 -5.46 12.44 16.13
CA LEU A 332 -6.87 12.77 16.23
C LEU A 332 -7.78 11.55 16.45
N GLY A 333 -7.22 10.34 16.50
CA GLY A 333 -8.00 9.11 16.74
C GLY A 333 -8.70 8.52 15.51
N ASN A 334 -8.45 9.06 14.32
CA ASN A 334 -9.09 8.67 13.05
C ASN A 334 -8.32 7.61 12.25
N SER A 335 -7.51 6.80 12.93
CA SER A 335 -6.65 5.79 12.33
C SER A 335 -7.41 4.75 11.48
N SER A 336 -8.62 4.31 11.88
CA SER A 336 -9.42 3.36 11.09
C SER A 336 -9.85 3.95 9.76
N SER A 337 -10.42 5.15 9.77
CA SER A 337 -10.82 5.82 8.53
C SER A 337 -9.61 6.10 7.65
N GLN A 338 -8.47 6.44 8.25
CA GLN A 338 -7.25 6.75 7.52
C GLN A 338 -6.68 5.53 6.79
N SER A 339 -6.75 4.32 7.36
CA SER A 339 -6.26 3.12 6.67
C SER A 339 -7.09 2.81 5.42
N VAL A 340 -8.43 2.95 5.51
CA VAL A 340 -9.33 2.80 4.35
C VAL A 340 -9.07 3.87 3.30
N LEU A 341 -8.93 5.14 3.71
CA LEU A 341 -8.59 6.23 2.80
C LEU A 341 -7.25 5.95 2.09
N LEU A 342 -6.22 5.50 2.82
CA LEU A 342 -4.92 5.15 2.23
C LEU A 342 -5.03 4.01 1.22
N ALA A 343 -5.84 2.98 1.48
CA ALA A 343 -6.11 1.92 0.52
C ALA A 343 -6.79 2.47 -0.75
N SER A 344 -7.79 3.35 -0.59
CA SER A 344 -8.44 4.06 -1.71
C SER A 344 -7.43 4.90 -2.50
N ALA A 345 -6.57 5.67 -1.83
CA ALA A 345 -5.51 6.45 -2.47
C ALA A 345 -4.51 5.57 -3.23
N GLY A 346 -4.17 4.39 -2.68
CA GLY A 346 -3.37 3.37 -3.37
C GLY A 346 -4.03 2.90 -4.66
N ARG A 347 -5.33 2.60 -4.64
CA ARG A 347 -6.09 2.22 -5.84
C ARG A 347 -6.21 3.35 -6.85
N ILE A 348 -6.47 4.58 -6.41
CA ILE A 348 -6.54 5.76 -7.26
C ILE A 348 -5.17 6.01 -7.92
N SER A 349 -4.06 5.87 -7.17
CA SER A 349 -2.71 6.04 -7.72
C SER A 349 -2.39 5.03 -8.83
N GLN A 350 -2.90 3.80 -8.73
CA GLN A 350 -2.80 2.78 -9.78
C GLN A 350 -3.59 3.16 -11.03
N SER A 351 -4.81 3.68 -10.86
CA SER A 351 -5.65 4.16 -11.96
C SER A 351 -5.03 5.36 -12.69
N LEU A 352 -4.35 6.24 -11.96
CA LEU A 352 -3.62 7.41 -12.49
C LEU A 352 -2.28 7.04 -13.14
N GLY A 353 -1.89 5.77 -13.16
CA GLY A 353 -0.62 5.33 -13.75
C GLY A 353 0.64 5.66 -12.94
N LEU A 354 0.49 6.12 -11.68
CA LEU A 354 1.63 6.50 -10.82
C LEU A 354 2.57 5.35 -10.46
N VAL A 355 2.14 4.10 -10.68
CA VAL A 355 2.91 2.87 -10.41
C VAL A 355 3.94 2.52 -11.47
N ARG A 356 3.97 3.24 -12.59
CA ARG A 356 4.87 3.00 -13.72
C ARG A 356 5.76 4.22 -13.96
N LYS A 357 6.96 4.00 -14.49
CA LYS A 357 7.78 5.07 -15.04
C LYS A 357 7.04 5.66 -16.24
N PRO A 358 7.07 7.00 -16.42
CA PRO A 358 6.57 7.60 -17.64
C PRO A 358 7.18 6.91 -18.87
N ARG A 359 6.39 6.68 -19.92
CA ARG A 359 6.88 6.03 -21.16
C ARG A 359 8.03 6.81 -21.80
N ALA A 360 8.05 8.13 -21.62
CA ALA A 360 9.12 9.00 -22.07
C ALA A 360 10.49 8.71 -21.39
N TRP A 361 10.51 8.00 -20.25
CA TRP A 361 11.74 7.55 -19.59
C TRP A 361 12.16 6.19 -20.15
N SER A 362 13.18 6.20 -21.03
CA SER A 362 13.80 4.95 -21.50
C SER A 362 14.38 4.16 -20.33
N CYS A 363 14.43 2.83 -20.50
CA CYS A 363 14.79 1.86 -19.45
C CYS A 363 16.17 2.11 -18.79
N ASP A 364 17.04 2.90 -19.43
CA ASP A 364 18.47 2.99 -19.11
C ASP A 364 18.94 4.37 -18.60
N GLN A 365 18.07 5.38 -18.53
CA GLN A 365 18.51 6.75 -18.21
C GLN A 365 18.11 7.18 -16.78
N ARG A 366 19.12 7.47 -15.96
CA ARG A 366 19.00 8.19 -14.66
C ARG A 366 18.62 9.67 -14.83
N HIS A 367 18.47 10.13 -16.07
CA HIS A 367 18.23 11.53 -16.42
C HIS A 367 16.89 11.68 -17.15
N PRO A 368 16.16 12.77 -16.91
CA PRO A 368 15.00 13.14 -17.71
C PRO A 368 15.35 13.30 -19.19
N PRO A 369 14.43 12.97 -20.11
CA PRO A 369 14.65 13.21 -21.53
C PRO A 369 14.87 14.71 -21.74
N ALA A 370 15.80 15.08 -22.62
CA ALA A 370 16.11 16.49 -22.92
C ALA A 370 14.88 17.29 -23.41
N THR A 371 13.83 16.59 -23.86
CA THR A 371 12.57 17.15 -24.38
C THR A 371 11.54 17.48 -23.30
N MET A 372 11.70 17.02 -22.05
CA MET A 372 10.74 17.31 -20.99
C MET A 372 10.93 18.71 -20.40
N SER A 373 9.85 19.48 -20.34
CA SER A 373 9.86 20.76 -19.63
C SER A 373 10.10 20.57 -18.13
N ARG A 374 10.69 21.58 -17.49
CA ARG A 374 10.91 21.58 -16.03
C ARG A 374 9.62 21.37 -15.23
N GLU A 375 8.50 21.85 -15.77
CA GLU A 375 7.20 21.74 -15.13
C GLU A 375 6.66 20.31 -15.16
N GLN A 376 6.78 19.64 -16.31
CA GLN A 376 6.43 18.22 -16.41
C GLN A 376 7.29 17.36 -15.47
N LEU A 377 8.57 17.69 -15.31
CA LEU A 377 9.45 17.00 -14.37
C LEU A 377 9.00 17.16 -12.91
N ARG A 378 8.64 18.37 -12.50
CA ARG A 378 8.12 18.61 -11.14
C ARG A 378 6.84 17.81 -10.87
N LYS A 379 5.96 17.69 -11.86
CA LYS A 379 4.72 16.90 -11.75
C LYS A 379 4.99 15.42 -11.62
N CYS A 380 5.90 14.87 -12.44
CA CYS A 380 6.37 13.49 -12.28
C CYS A 380 6.86 13.22 -10.86
N GLU A 381 7.66 14.14 -10.35
CA GLU A 381 8.30 14.00 -9.04
C GLU A 381 7.29 14.14 -7.91
N ALA A 382 6.30 15.02 -8.03
CA ALA A 382 5.16 15.07 -7.11
C ALA A 382 4.40 13.74 -7.08
N GLY A 383 4.17 13.12 -8.25
CA GLY A 383 3.57 11.79 -8.37
C GLY A 383 4.40 10.68 -7.72
N ARG A 384 5.72 10.68 -7.95
CA ARG A 384 6.65 9.70 -7.34
C ARG A 384 6.67 9.81 -5.83
N ARG A 385 6.76 11.04 -5.30
CA ARG A 385 6.84 11.28 -3.86
C ARG A 385 5.58 10.81 -3.13
N VAL A 386 4.40 11.18 -3.64
CA VAL A 386 3.14 10.72 -3.03
C VAL A 386 2.99 9.20 -3.11
N PHE A 387 3.36 8.60 -4.24
CA PHE A 387 3.24 7.16 -4.41
C PHE A 387 4.15 6.36 -3.48
N ILE A 388 5.40 6.79 -3.31
CA ILE A 388 6.34 6.16 -2.36
C ILE A 388 5.90 6.36 -0.90
N GLN A 389 5.28 7.49 -0.58
CA GLN A 389 4.66 7.67 0.72
C GLN A 389 3.53 6.66 0.95
N LEU A 390 2.67 6.40 -0.05
CA LEU A 390 1.62 5.37 0.07
C LEU A 390 2.22 3.97 0.28
N CYS A 391 3.24 3.60 -0.50
CA CYS A 391 3.95 2.32 -0.32
C CYS A 391 4.51 2.19 1.09
N THR A 392 5.12 3.26 1.60
CA THR A 392 5.66 3.32 2.96
C THR A 392 4.57 3.09 4.00
N GLN A 393 3.40 3.71 3.85
CA GLN A 393 2.28 3.51 4.77
C GLN A 393 1.71 2.08 4.69
N ASP A 394 1.42 1.57 3.49
CA ASP A 394 0.88 0.22 3.27
C ASP A 394 1.82 -0.85 3.86
N TRP A 395 3.11 -0.77 3.57
CA TRP A 395 4.08 -1.76 4.03
C TRP A 395 4.39 -1.68 5.52
N PHE A 396 4.31 -0.48 6.12
CA PHE A 396 4.45 -0.35 7.57
C PHE A 396 3.22 -0.82 8.35
N GLN A 397 2.07 -1.04 7.69
CA GLN A 397 0.88 -1.63 8.28
C GLN A 397 0.89 -3.17 8.28
N ILE A 398 1.74 -3.81 7.48
CA ILE A 398 1.89 -5.29 7.42
C ILE A 398 1.98 -5.96 8.79
N PRO A 399 2.68 -5.38 9.80
CA PRO A 399 2.70 -5.94 11.14
C PRO A 399 1.35 -6.14 11.83
N PHE A 400 0.33 -5.42 11.37
CA PHE A 400 -1.00 -5.36 11.96
C PHE A 400 -2.05 -5.98 11.03
N SER A 401 -1.92 -5.81 9.71
CA SER A 401 -2.87 -6.32 8.72
C SER A 401 -2.53 -7.73 8.20
N GLU A 402 -1.27 -8.16 8.35
CA GLU A 402 -0.72 -9.39 7.77
C GLU A 402 -0.88 -9.50 6.23
N THR A 403 -1.16 -8.37 5.58
CA THR A 403 -1.34 -8.25 4.14
C THR A 403 -0.93 -6.86 3.67
N TYR A 404 -0.79 -6.68 2.37
CA TYR A 404 -0.46 -5.40 1.74
C TYR A 404 -1.13 -5.28 0.36
N ALA A 405 -1.53 -4.07 -0.03
CA ALA A 405 -2.23 -3.83 -1.28
C ALA A 405 -1.28 -3.44 -2.43
N LEU A 406 -0.17 -2.77 -2.11
CA LEU A 406 0.79 -2.25 -3.07
C LEU A 406 1.96 -3.22 -3.24
N ASN A 407 1.80 -4.18 -4.15
CA ASN A 407 2.79 -5.24 -4.34
C ASN A 407 4.06 -4.73 -5.04
N PRO A 408 5.25 -4.87 -4.42
CA PRO A 408 6.52 -4.43 -5.00
C PRO A 408 6.81 -5.00 -6.40
N ARG A 409 6.32 -6.21 -6.71
CA ARG A 409 6.55 -6.86 -8.02
C ARG A 409 5.87 -6.15 -9.19
N PHE A 410 4.83 -5.36 -8.93
CA PHE A 410 4.09 -4.63 -9.96
C PHE A 410 4.38 -3.13 -9.96
N ILE A 411 5.33 -2.69 -9.13
CA ILE A 411 5.74 -1.30 -9.00
C ILE A 411 7.01 -1.10 -9.81
N ASN A 412 6.96 -0.19 -10.77
CA ASN A 412 8.11 0.26 -11.53
C ASN A 412 8.18 1.79 -11.44
N VAL A 413 8.52 2.31 -10.26
CA VAL A 413 8.64 3.75 -10.00
C VAL A 413 10.09 4.06 -9.66
N GLY A 414 10.64 5.11 -10.27
CA GLY A 414 11.99 5.60 -9.92
C GLY A 414 11.98 6.30 -8.57
N MET A 415 13.11 6.27 -7.86
CA MET A 415 13.25 7.01 -6.60
C MET A 415 13.09 8.52 -6.83
N PRO A 416 12.36 9.23 -5.95
CA PRO A 416 12.16 10.66 -6.02
C PRO A 416 13.48 11.38 -6.08
N LEU A 417 13.61 12.25 -7.07
CA LEU A 417 14.77 13.11 -7.22
C LEU A 417 14.55 14.41 -6.46
N ASN A 418 15.67 15.08 -6.20
CA ASN A 418 15.66 16.45 -5.74
C ASN A 418 15.62 17.35 -6.96
N CYS A 419 14.49 18.03 -7.16
CA CYS A 419 14.29 18.95 -8.28
C CYS A 419 14.81 20.37 -7.99
N THR A 420 15.43 20.60 -6.83
CA THR A 420 16.20 21.80 -6.55
C THR A 420 17.51 21.72 -7.31
N TYR A 421 17.73 22.66 -8.23
CA TYR A 421 18.98 22.77 -8.97
C TYR A 421 19.97 23.67 -8.20
N PRO A 422 21.28 23.34 -8.17
CA PRO A 422 21.91 22.14 -8.73
C PRO A 422 21.54 20.86 -7.96
N GLN A 423 21.58 19.70 -8.62
CA GLN A 423 21.43 18.41 -7.94
C GLN A 423 22.44 18.35 -6.80
N SER A 424 21.96 18.42 -5.56
CA SER A 424 22.81 18.36 -4.38
C SER A 424 23.58 17.04 -4.38
N ALA A 425 24.87 17.08 -4.08
CA ALA A 425 25.68 15.87 -3.95
C ALA A 425 25.03 14.89 -2.95
N SER A 426 25.26 13.59 -3.12
CA SER A 426 24.72 12.51 -2.26
C SER A 426 24.92 12.72 -0.74
N HIS A 427 25.86 13.59 -0.37
CA HIS A 427 26.20 13.93 1.02
C HIS A 427 25.38 15.08 1.62
N MET A 428 24.53 15.75 0.85
CA MET A 428 23.71 16.87 1.32
C MET A 428 22.27 16.45 1.61
N PRO A 429 21.67 16.91 2.72
CA PRO A 429 20.27 16.67 3.00
C PRO A 429 19.37 17.36 1.97
N THR A 430 18.31 16.67 1.57
CA THR A 430 17.28 17.21 0.68
C THR A 430 15.89 16.81 1.14
N ASP A 431 14.87 17.48 0.60
CA ASP A 431 13.47 17.23 0.97
C ASP A 431 13.01 15.79 0.73
N ALA A 432 13.61 15.07 -0.24
CA ALA A 432 13.29 13.68 -0.53
C ALA A 432 14.17 12.67 0.20
N SER A 433 15.33 13.07 0.73
CA SER A 433 16.31 12.15 1.32
C SER A 433 15.73 11.27 2.42
N TYR A 434 15.02 11.88 3.36
CA TYR A 434 14.43 11.17 4.49
C TYR A 434 13.38 10.15 4.02
N CYS A 435 12.47 10.57 3.13
CA CYS A 435 11.41 9.73 2.60
C CYS A 435 11.95 8.55 1.79
N ASN A 436 12.98 8.77 0.95
CA ASN A 436 13.62 7.71 0.16
C ASN A 436 14.24 6.64 1.07
N TYR A 437 14.99 7.06 2.08
CA TYR A 437 15.59 6.11 3.02
C TYR A 437 14.54 5.39 3.88
N ARG A 438 13.47 6.07 4.28
CA ARG A 438 12.34 5.47 5.00
C ARG A 438 11.61 4.43 4.15
N TYR A 439 11.49 4.66 2.85
CA TYR A 439 10.93 3.69 1.90
C TYR A 439 11.79 2.43 1.80
N GLU A 440 13.12 2.56 1.80
CA GLU A 440 14.03 1.38 1.82
C GLU A 440 13.83 0.52 3.07
N ILE A 441 13.61 1.15 4.24
CA ILE A 441 13.24 0.43 5.47
C ILE A 441 11.90 -0.28 5.30
N ALA A 442 10.89 0.42 4.74
CA ALA A 442 9.56 -0.13 4.53
C ALA A 442 9.56 -1.33 3.57
N ALA A 443 10.38 -1.28 2.52
CA ALA A 443 10.48 -2.33 1.51
C ALA A 443 10.92 -3.70 2.10
N LEU A 444 11.55 -3.73 3.28
CA LEU A 444 11.89 -4.97 3.96
C LEU A 444 10.65 -5.73 4.48
N MET A 445 9.56 -5.03 4.81
CA MET A 445 8.37 -5.62 5.41
C MET A 445 7.62 -6.61 4.49
N PRO A 446 7.24 -6.25 3.24
CA PRO A 446 6.59 -7.20 2.34
C PRO A 446 7.53 -8.36 1.97
N GLN A 447 8.83 -8.09 1.80
CA GLN A 447 9.82 -9.11 1.50
C GLN A 447 9.94 -10.16 2.63
N LEU A 448 9.88 -9.72 3.90
CA LEU A 448 9.86 -10.61 5.05
C LEU A 448 8.54 -11.42 5.10
N LEU A 449 7.40 -10.76 4.89
CA LEU A 449 6.09 -11.43 4.90
C LEU A 449 6.05 -12.56 3.86
N ASP A 450 6.41 -12.25 2.61
CA ASP A 450 6.43 -13.23 1.51
C ASP A 450 7.41 -14.37 1.78
N ALA A 451 8.61 -14.06 2.30
CA ALA A 451 9.61 -15.07 2.63
C ALA A 451 9.14 -16.01 3.76
N MET A 452 8.47 -15.47 4.79
CA MET A 452 7.88 -16.27 5.86
C MET A 452 6.71 -17.13 5.38
N ALA A 453 5.91 -16.63 4.42
CA ALA A 453 4.81 -17.39 3.82
C ALA A 453 5.30 -18.63 3.06
N GLY A 454 6.49 -18.57 2.47
CA GLY A 454 7.14 -19.71 1.82
C GLY A 454 7.78 -20.74 2.76
N CYS A 455 7.76 -20.51 4.08
CA CYS A 455 8.43 -21.37 5.06
C CYS A 455 7.45 -22.35 5.75
N ASN A 456 7.86 -23.61 5.86
CA ASN A 456 7.00 -24.69 6.39
C ASN A 456 7.20 -25.00 7.87
N THR A 457 8.24 -24.46 8.52
CA THR A 457 8.55 -24.74 9.92
C THR A 457 8.79 -23.47 10.70
N LEU A 458 8.58 -23.51 12.01
CA LEU A 458 8.87 -22.39 12.91
C LEU A 458 10.34 -21.95 12.84
N PHE A 459 11.26 -22.92 12.72
CA PHE A 459 12.70 -22.66 12.59
C PHE A 459 13.03 -21.93 11.28
N THR A 460 12.52 -22.40 10.14
CA THR A 460 12.77 -21.75 8.83
C THR A 460 12.16 -20.35 8.75
N LYS A 461 10.99 -20.13 9.38
CA LYS A 461 10.43 -18.79 9.57
C LYS A 461 11.34 -17.90 10.41
N TYR A 462 11.91 -18.43 11.49
CA TYR A 462 12.84 -17.69 12.34
C TYR A 462 14.14 -17.34 11.63
N GLU A 463 14.67 -18.22 10.77
CA GLU A 463 15.83 -17.90 9.92
C GLU A 463 15.55 -16.70 9.01
N GLN A 464 14.34 -16.58 8.46
CA GLN A 464 13.96 -15.37 7.72
C GLN A 464 13.96 -14.13 8.62
N VAL A 465 13.41 -14.22 9.82
CA VAL A 465 13.45 -13.10 10.79
C VAL A 465 14.89 -12.63 11.04
N LEU A 466 15.81 -13.55 11.31
CA LEU A 466 17.23 -13.23 11.52
C LEU A 466 17.88 -12.62 10.27
N LYS A 467 17.56 -13.15 9.09
CA LYS A 467 18.06 -12.62 7.81
C LYS A 467 17.60 -11.17 7.58
N TYR A 468 16.34 -10.85 7.86
CA TYR A 468 15.82 -9.51 7.66
C TYR A 468 16.22 -8.53 8.78
N ASP A 469 16.47 -9.02 10.00
CA ASP A 469 17.14 -8.23 11.06
C ASP A 469 18.56 -7.81 10.61
N ASP A 470 19.37 -8.74 10.09
CA ASP A 470 20.70 -8.43 9.56
C ASP A 470 20.64 -7.40 8.40
N ARG A 471 19.69 -7.57 7.47
CA ARG A 471 19.47 -6.59 6.39
C ARG A 471 19.11 -5.21 6.93
N MET A 472 18.24 -5.13 7.94
CA MET A 472 17.86 -3.87 8.56
C MET A 472 19.04 -3.20 9.27
N ARG A 473 19.91 -3.97 9.95
CA ARG A 473 21.13 -3.45 10.56
C ARG A 473 22.13 -2.95 9.52
N LYS A 474 22.32 -3.68 8.43
CA LYS A 474 23.17 -3.25 7.30
C LYS A 474 22.66 -1.97 6.67
N LEU A 475 21.34 -1.85 6.46
CA LEU A 475 20.71 -0.63 5.98
C LEU A 475 21.01 0.55 6.94
N ALA A 476 20.82 0.34 8.24
CA ALA A 476 21.05 1.34 9.29
C ALA A 476 22.52 1.78 9.49
N THR A 477 23.49 1.02 8.96
CA THR A 477 24.93 1.26 9.21
C THR A 477 25.71 1.59 7.94
N ALA A 478 25.53 0.80 6.88
CA ALA A 478 26.31 0.91 5.64
C ALA A 478 25.64 1.79 4.58
N SER A 479 24.32 1.79 4.53
CA SER A 479 23.55 2.49 3.48
C SER A 479 22.91 3.79 3.94
N MET A 480 22.97 4.10 5.25
CA MET A 480 22.40 5.33 5.78
C MET A 480 23.18 6.55 5.25
N PRO A 481 22.50 7.55 4.66
CA PRO A 481 23.14 8.79 4.28
C PRO A 481 23.83 9.44 5.48
N THR A 482 25.08 9.88 5.31
CA THR A 482 25.89 10.43 6.41
C THR A 482 25.19 11.55 7.20
N PHE A 483 24.45 12.44 6.53
CA PHE A 483 23.70 13.51 7.18
C PHE A 483 22.49 13.02 7.99
N LEU A 484 22.04 11.77 7.84
CA LEU A 484 21.03 11.12 8.69
C LEU A 484 21.64 10.26 9.81
N SER A 485 22.97 10.08 9.81
CA SER A 485 23.66 9.36 10.88
C SER A 485 23.77 10.21 12.13
N ARG A 486 23.38 9.64 13.27
CA ARG A 486 23.48 10.32 14.58
C ARG A 486 24.91 10.72 14.94
N ASN A 487 25.91 9.94 14.52
CA ASN A 487 27.31 10.13 14.90
C ASN A 487 28.07 11.07 13.94
N ALA A 488 27.45 11.50 12.84
CA ALA A 488 28.06 12.43 11.91
C ALA A 488 27.90 13.88 12.39
N PRO A 489 28.88 14.77 12.14
CA PRO A 489 28.71 16.18 12.43
C PRO A 489 27.49 16.75 11.69
N VAL A 490 26.81 17.71 12.31
CA VAL A 490 25.72 18.48 11.72
C VAL A 490 26.31 19.79 11.22
N ALA A 491 26.21 20.03 9.93
CA ALA A 491 26.66 21.30 9.37
C ALA A 491 25.67 22.41 9.73
N ALA A 492 26.15 23.60 10.06
CA ALA A 492 25.31 24.71 10.54
C ALA A 492 24.35 25.23 9.46
N GLU A 493 24.71 25.03 8.19
CA GLU A 493 23.94 25.40 7.01
C GLU A 493 22.82 24.41 6.66
N TRP A 494 22.73 23.27 7.36
CA TRP A 494 21.69 22.29 7.07
C TRP A 494 20.32 22.71 7.60
N PRO A 495 19.24 22.30 6.94
CA PRO A 495 17.89 22.58 7.43
C PRO A 495 17.67 22.06 8.85
N VAL A 496 16.93 22.83 9.66
CA VAL A 496 16.62 22.48 11.07
C VAL A 496 16.00 21.09 11.20
N HIS A 497 15.21 20.69 10.20
CA HIS A 497 14.54 19.39 10.19
C HIS A 497 15.49 18.19 10.09
N VAL A 498 16.76 18.37 9.73
CA VAL A 498 17.73 17.25 9.67
C VAL A 498 17.93 16.62 11.04
N ASN A 499 17.99 17.43 12.11
CA ASN A 499 18.12 16.93 13.48
C ASN A 499 16.88 16.14 13.90
N TRP A 500 15.69 16.66 13.58
CA TRP A 500 14.43 15.96 13.83
C TRP A 500 14.38 14.64 13.05
N GLY A 501 14.78 14.67 11.77
CA GLY A 501 14.85 13.49 10.91
C GLY A 501 15.78 12.40 11.43
N ARG A 502 16.98 12.74 11.93
CA ARG A 502 17.91 11.77 12.56
C ARG A 502 17.28 11.02 13.73
N ARG A 503 16.62 11.77 14.63
CA ARG A 503 15.93 11.23 15.81
C ARG A 503 14.76 10.34 15.37
N SER A 504 13.86 10.86 14.55
CA SER A 504 12.70 10.13 14.04
C SER A 504 13.09 8.85 13.30
N LEU A 505 14.20 8.87 12.56
CA LEU A 505 14.69 7.69 11.85
C LEU A 505 15.24 6.62 12.79
N THR A 506 15.95 7.02 13.84
CA THR A 506 16.47 6.09 14.86
C THR A 506 15.34 5.40 15.60
N ILE A 507 14.30 6.16 15.97
CA ILE A 507 13.06 5.65 16.58
C ILE A 507 12.35 4.69 15.61
N CYS A 508 12.18 5.10 14.34
CA CYS A 508 11.55 4.28 13.31
C CYS A 508 12.29 2.96 13.05
N ALA A 509 13.61 3.01 12.86
CA ALA A 509 14.44 1.84 12.61
C ALA A 509 14.40 0.84 13.77
N SER A 510 14.52 1.34 15.00
CA SER A 510 14.42 0.51 16.22
C SER A 510 13.04 -0.13 16.34
N HIS A 511 11.97 0.62 16.05
CA HIS A 511 10.63 0.05 16.04
C HIS A 511 10.47 -1.03 14.96
N LYS A 512 11.01 -0.83 13.75
CA LYS A 512 10.91 -1.84 12.69
C LYS A 512 11.72 -3.10 12.96
N ILE A 513 12.80 -3.02 13.74
CA ILE A 513 13.46 -4.21 14.31
C ILE A 513 12.49 -4.99 15.20
N ILE A 514 11.76 -4.34 16.11
CA ILE A 514 10.73 -5.01 16.92
C ILE A 514 9.66 -5.66 16.03
N MET A 515 9.22 -4.97 14.98
CA MET A 515 8.21 -5.48 14.05
C MET A 515 8.67 -6.70 13.24
N ILE A 516 9.95 -6.74 12.81
CA ILE A 516 10.57 -7.91 12.16
C ILE A 516 10.52 -9.13 13.09
N HIS A 517 10.79 -8.91 14.38
CA HIS A 517 10.82 -9.96 15.38
C HIS A 517 9.46 -10.31 15.99
N ARG A 518 8.39 -9.57 15.70
CA ARG A 518 7.11 -9.58 16.46
C ARG A 518 6.55 -10.97 16.72
N ARG A 519 6.58 -11.84 15.71
CA ARG A 519 5.98 -13.18 15.75
C ARG A 519 6.68 -14.10 16.75
N PHE A 520 7.96 -13.82 17.03
CA PHE A 520 8.79 -14.62 17.92
C PHE A 520 9.00 -13.97 19.29
N VAL A 521 8.47 -12.78 19.55
CA VAL A 521 8.66 -12.09 20.84
C VAL A 521 8.09 -12.91 21.99
N GLY A 522 6.85 -13.41 21.90
CA GLY A 522 6.23 -14.22 22.95
C GLY A 522 7.03 -15.49 23.25
N LEU A 523 7.39 -16.21 22.18
CA LEU A 523 8.23 -17.41 22.28
C LEU A 523 9.61 -17.12 22.88
N SER A 524 10.15 -15.92 22.66
CA SER A 524 11.49 -15.55 23.15
C SER A 524 11.59 -15.40 24.66
N PHE A 525 10.46 -15.26 25.36
CA PHE A 525 10.45 -15.17 26.81
C PHE A 525 10.53 -16.54 27.50
N THR A 526 10.03 -17.59 26.85
CA THR A 526 9.93 -18.94 27.43
C THR A 526 10.91 -19.93 26.79
N ASN A 527 11.32 -19.72 25.53
CA ASN A 527 12.19 -20.62 24.80
C ASN A 527 13.52 -19.95 24.43
N SER A 528 14.62 -20.53 24.92
CA SER A 528 15.99 -20.02 24.71
C SER A 528 16.45 -20.03 23.25
N ALA A 529 15.83 -20.84 22.39
CA ALA A 529 16.12 -20.86 20.95
C ALA A 529 15.85 -19.48 20.29
N PHE A 530 14.92 -18.70 20.84
CA PHE A 530 14.59 -17.36 20.34
C PHE A 530 15.18 -16.24 21.20
N SER A 531 16.19 -16.53 22.04
CA SER A 531 16.81 -15.55 22.95
C SER A 531 17.41 -14.33 22.25
N PHE A 532 17.80 -14.45 20.98
CA PHE A 532 18.24 -13.31 20.18
C PHE A 532 17.11 -12.31 19.96
N THR A 533 15.88 -12.76 19.64
CA THR A 533 14.69 -11.89 19.56
C THR A 533 14.49 -11.10 20.85
N ARG A 534 14.51 -11.77 22.02
CA ARG A 534 14.31 -11.10 23.31
C ARG A 534 15.33 -9.98 23.52
N ARG A 535 16.63 -10.28 23.35
CA ARG A 535 17.72 -9.30 23.51
C ARG A 535 17.58 -8.14 22.53
N THR A 536 17.30 -8.44 21.26
CA THR A 536 17.16 -7.46 20.19
C THR A 536 15.98 -6.51 20.44
N CYS A 537 14.81 -7.04 20.78
CA CYS A 537 13.62 -6.22 21.04
C CYS A 537 13.80 -5.35 22.29
N ILE A 538 14.40 -5.86 23.37
CA ILE A 538 14.70 -5.05 24.57
C ILE A 538 15.67 -3.90 24.24
N ALA A 539 16.75 -4.19 23.50
CA ALA A 539 17.72 -3.18 23.11
C ALA A 539 17.10 -2.10 22.19
N ALA A 540 16.23 -2.53 21.27
CA ALA A 540 15.45 -1.62 20.43
C ALA A 540 14.49 -0.75 21.26
N SER A 541 13.75 -1.33 22.20
CA SER A 541 12.85 -0.60 23.11
C SER A 541 13.59 0.47 23.91
N LYS A 542 14.74 0.12 24.52
CA LYS A 542 15.57 1.08 25.26
C LYS A 542 16.11 2.20 24.37
N THR A 543 16.39 1.90 23.10
CA THR A 543 16.82 2.92 22.12
C THR A 543 15.69 3.87 21.77
N ILE A 544 14.47 3.35 21.53
CA ILE A 544 13.29 4.18 21.30
C ILE A 544 13.05 5.14 22.47
N LEU A 545 13.02 4.61 23.70
CA LEU A 545 12.74 5.44 24.88
C LEU A 545 13.85 6.47 25.14
N ARG A 546 15.12 6.12 24.93
CA ARG A 546 16.23 7.08 25.04
C ARG A 546 16.05 8.27 24.10
N GLU A 547 15.69 8.00 22.84
CA GLU A 547 15.46 9.06 21.87
C GLU A 547 14.15 9.82 22.16
N ALA A 548 13.08 9.15 22.58
CA ALA A 548 11.81 9.76 22.94
C ALA A 548 11.94 10.71 24.16
N PHE A 549 12.74 10.35 25.16
CA PHE A 549 12.95 11.15 26.37
C PHE A 549 14.07 12.18 26.24
N ALA A 550 14.85 12.16 25.16
CA ALA A 550 15.85 13.18 24.91
C ALA A 550 15.18 14.56 24.87
N ALA A 551 15.87 15.59 25.39
CA ALA A 551 15.35 16.96 25.42
C ALA A 551 14.83 17.35 24.04
N SER A 552 13.53 17.61 23.95
CA SER A 552 12.89 18.00 22.70
C SER A 552 13.24 19.44 22.38
N ASP A 553 13.47 19.72 21.11
CA ASP A 553 13.41 21.07 20.59
C ASP A 553 12.00 21.62 20.86
N GLU A 554 11.89 22.71 21.63
CA GLU A 554 10.60 23.34 21.98
C GLU A 554 9.83 23.81 20.74
N ASN A 555 10.54 24.07 19.64
CA ASN A 555 9.96 24.48 18.37
C ASN A 555 9.79 23.30 17.39
N GLY A 556 10.24 22.10 17.77
CA GLY A 556 10.15 20.91 16.94
C GLY A 556 8.71 20.41 16.77
N PRO A 557 8.41 19.72 15.65
CA PRO A 557 7.09 19.18 15.40
C PRO A 557 6.79 18.00 16.33
N VAL A 558 5.54 17.94 16.79
CA VAL A 558 5.02 16.78 17.53
C VAL A 558 4.60 15.70 16.54
N LEU A 559 5.40 14.65 16.43
CA LEU A 559 5.13 13.53 15.52
C LEU A 559 4.51 12.35 16.26
N TRP A 560 3.46 11.76 15.66
CA TRP A 560 2.71 10.64 16.25
C TRP A 560 3.56 9.40 16.51
N ILE A 561 4.62 9.19 15.72
CA ILE A 561 5.50 8.02 15.84
C ILE A 561 6.26 7.99 17.16
N ASP A 562 6.61 9.14 17.73
CA ASP A 562 7.38 9.21 18.96
C ASP A 562 6.55 8.63 20.11
N GLN A 563 5.26 8.97 20.15
CA GLN A 563 4.31 8.45 21.13
C GLN A 563 3.97 6.99 20.85
N ALA A 564 3.61 6.65 19.60
CA ALA A 564 3.21 5.29 19.23
C ALA A 564 4.33 4.27 19.48
N PHE A 565 5.57 4.61 19.14
CA PHE A 565 6.69 3.68 19.27
C PHE A 565 7.22 3.64 20.71
N ALA A 566 7.09 4.71 21.49
CA ALA A 566 7.32 4.66 22.93
C ALA A 566 6.34 3.70 23.64
N ILE A 567 5.06 3.69 23.23
CA ILE A 567 4.07 2.71 23.72
C ILE A 567 4.51 1.28 23.37
N ALA A 568 4.87 1.02 22.11
CA ALA A 568 5.37 -0.29 21.69
C ALA A 568 6.60 -0.74 22.51
N ALA A 569 7.54 0.17 22.76
CA ALA A 569 8.69 -0.08 23.61
C ALA A 569 8.29 -0.43 25.06
N GLY A 570 7.38 0.34 25.65
CA GLY A 570 6.84 0.10 26.99
C GLY A 570 6.12 -1.25 27.12
N ILE A 571 5.39 -1.68 26.09
CA ILE A 571 4.77 -3.01 26.04
C ILE A 571 5.82 -4.11 26.08
N ILE A 572 6.85 -4.03 25.22
CA ILE A 572 7.94 -5.02 25.18
C ILE A 572 8.66 -5.12 26.53
N LEU A 573 8.94 -3.98 27.17
CA LEU A 573 9.60 -3.96 28.48
C LEU A 573 8.69 -4.52 29.58
N SER A 574 7.39 -4.23 29.54
CA SER A 574 6.41 -4.80 30.48
C SER A 574 6.35 -6.32 30.35
N LEU A 575 6.27 -6.83 29.12
CA LEU A 575 6.27 -8.26 28.82
C LEU A 575 7.54 -8.96 29.28
N ASP A 576 8.69 -8.33 29.08
CA ASP A 576 9.95 -8.84 29.57
C ASP A 576 9.96 -8.91 31.10
N ALA A 577 9.44 -7.88 31.77
CA ALA A 577 9.36 -7.83 33.24
C ALA A 577 8.45 -8.92 33.83
N PHE A 578 7.36 -9.33 33.16
CA PHE A 578 6.54 -10.47 33.59
C PHE A 578 7.31 -11.79 33.61
N HIS A 579 8.35 -11.90 32.80
CA HIS A 579 9.21 -13.09 32.66
C HIS A 579 10.54 -12.96 33.39
N ARG A 580 10.66 -11.99 34.31
CA ARG A 580 11.83 -11.80 35.19
C ARG A 580 11.45 -11.97 36.65
N THR A 581 12.44 -12.33 37.45
CA THR A 581 12.28 -12.38 38.91
C THR A 581 12.52 -11.01 39.53
N SER A 582 11.87 -10.72 40.65
CA SER A 582 11.98 -9.41 41.33
C SER A 582 13.40 -9.05 41.80
N ASN A 583 14.30 -10.03 41.85
CA ASN A 583 15.69 -9.83 42.28
C ASN A 583 16.63 -9.47 41.12
N GLU A 584 16.15 -9.53 39.87
CA GLU A 584 16.92 -9.15 38.69
C GLU A 584 16.92 -7.63 38.53
N LYS A 585 18.08 -7.03 38.31
CA LYS A 585 18.22 -5.57 38.12
C LYS A 585 17.36 -5.06 36.97
N GLU A 586 17.27 -5.84 35.89
CA GLU A 586 16.47 -5.48 34.72
C GLU A 586 14.97 -5.47 35.00
N PHE A 587 14.49 -6.20 36.02
CA PHE A 587 13.09 -6.13 36.42
C PHE A 587 12.74 -4.70 36.90
N ASP A 588 13.53 -4.15 37.81
CA ASP A 588 13.34 -2.79 38.33
C ASP A 588 13.59 -1.74 37.24
N GLU A 589 14.64 -1.92 36.43
CA GLU A 589 14.94 -1.01 35.31
C GLU A 589 13.76 -0.94 34.32
N HIS A 590 13.18 -2.07 33.94
CA HIS A 590 12.08 -2.11 32.98
C HIS A 590 10.81 -1.51 33.56
N LYS A 591 10.53 -1.75 34.84
CA LYS A 591 9.39 -1.14 35.54
C LYS A 591 9.52 0.38 35.60
N GLU A 592 10.71 0.89 35.89
CA GLU A 592 10.99 2.34 35.90
C GLU A 592 10.82 2.95 34.50
N LEU A 593 11.40 2.32 33.46
CA LEU A 593 11.25 2.79 32.08
C LEU A 593 9.78 2.83 31.61
N VAL A 594 8.96 1.87 32.05
CA VAL A 594 7.51 1.89 31.77
C VAL A 594 6.83 3.05 32.50
N ALA A 595 7.19 3.32 33.76
CA ALA A 595 6.68 4.47 34.50
C ALA A 595 7.09 5.80 33.85
N ASP A 596 8.32 5.92 33.38
CA ASP A 596 8.82 7.08 32.63
C ASP A 596 8.06 7.27 31.33
N THR A 597 7.78 6.17 30.63
CA THR A 597 6.97 6.21 29.40
C THR A 597 5.57 6.73 29.66
N ILE A 598 4.93 6.31 30.76
CA ILE A 598 3.62 6.83 31.18
C ILE A 598 3.69 8.34 31.44
N ARG A 599 4.70 8.80 32.19
CA ARG A 599 4.89 10.23 32.49
C ARG A 599 5.09 11.05 31.22
N TYR A 600 5.93 10.58 30.31
CA TYR A 600 6.16 11.20 29.00
C TYR A 600 4.86 11.32 28.19
N LEU A 601 4.06 10.25 28.10
CA LEU A 601 2.81 10.27 27.34
C LEU A 601 1.75 11.21 27.94
N GLN A 602 1.74 11.41 29.27
CA GLN A 602 0.81 12.32 29.95
C GLN A 602 1.01 13.80 29.56
N GLU A 603 2.16 14.16 28.98
CA GLU A 603 2.41 15.51 28.44
C GLU A 603 1.52 15.82 27.22
N PHE A 604 1.10 14.79 26.47
CA PHE A 604 0.31 14.92 25.23
C PHE A 604 -1.19 14.77 25.46
N LYS A 605 -1.79 15.72 26.20
CA LYS A 605 -3.19 15.68 26.66
C LYS A 605 -4.25 15.55 25.55
N HIS A 606 -3.93 15.94 24.32
CA HIS A 606 -4.86 15.95 23.19
C HIS A 606 -4.55 14.88 22.14
N SER A 607 -3.56 14.01 22.39
CA SER A 607 -3.26 12.89 21.50
C SER A 607 -4.06 11.65 21.90
N SER A 608 -4.88 11.16 20.98
CA SER A 608 -5.59 9.89 21.18
C SER A 608 -4.62 8.71 21.37
N ILE A 609 -3.47 8.72 20.68
CA ILE A 609 -2.45 7.68 20.88
C ILE A 609 -1.91 7.71 22.31
N ALA A 610 -1.55 8.91 22.80
CA ALA A 610 -0.95 9.03 24.13
C ALA A 610 -1.93 8.67 25.24
N ILE A 611 -3.18 9.14 25.15
CA ILE A 611 -4.24 8.82 26.12
C ILE A 611 -4.43 7.30 26.23
N ARG A 612 -4.61 6.63 25.08
CA ARG A 612 -4.78 5.17 25.02
C ARG A 612 -3.53 4.45 25.53
N GLY A 613 -2.34 4.96 25.21
CA GLY A 613 -1.05 4.44 25.68
C GLY A 613 -0.88 4.52 27.18
N VAL A 614 -1.23 5.64 27.81
CA VAL A 614 -1.20 5.83 29.27
C VAL A 614 -2.09 4.80 29.96
N GLN A 615 -3.32 4.62 29.47
CA GLN A 615 -4.25 3.64 30.03
C GLN A 615 -3.71 2.21 29.93
N LEU A 616 -3.25 1.80 28.74
CA LEU A 616 -2.70 0.47 28.52
C LEU A 616 -1.46 0.18 29.38
N LEU A 617 -0.47 1.08 29.38
CA LEU A 617 0.76 0.88 30.14
C LEU A 617 0.52 0.95 31.65
N SER A 618 -0.45 1.76 32.12
CA SER A 618 -0.83 1.80 33.53
C SER A 618 -1.42 0.46 33.98
N LEU A 619 -2.33 -0.12 33.19
CA LEU A 619 -2.90 -1.45 33.45
C LEU A 619 -1.83 -2.55 33.47
N LEU A 620 -0.91 -2.54 32.49
CA LEU A 620 0.24 -3.46 32.47
C LEU A 620 1.10 -3.32 33.72
N ARG A 621 1.35 -2.09 34.18
CA ARG A 621 2.14 -1.80 35.38
C ARG A 621 1.44 -2.25 36.66
N GLU A 622 0.13 -2.08 36.77
CA GLU A 622 -0.67 -2.55 37.90
C GLU A 622 -0.67 -4.08 37.99
N GLN A 623 -0.77 -4.76 36.85
CA GLN A 623 -0.66 -6.23 36.79
C GLN A 623 0.74 -6.71 37.21
N LEU A 624 1.81 -5.98 36.84
CA LEU A 624 3.17 -6.27 37.29
C LEU A 624 3.34 -6.14 38.81
N THR A 625 2.60 -5.24 39.47
CA THR A 625 2.62 -5.10 40.93
C THR A 625 1.76 -6.15 41.64
N ASN A 626 0.56 -6.46 41.12
CA ASN A 626 -0.40 -7.35 41.75
C ASN A 626 -0.02 -8.84 41.64
N SER A 627 0.68 -9.21 40.56
CA SER A 627 1.21 -10.57 40.38
C SER A 627 2.33 -10.94 41.38
N GLY A 628 2.78 -9.99 42.21
CA GLY A 628 3.69 -10.22 43.33
C GLY A 628 3.03 -10.62 44.66
N THR A 629 1.69 -10.64 44.77
CA THR A 629 0.98 -10.73 46.07
C THR A 629 0.07 -11.95 46.29
N THR A 630 0.09 -12.99 45.44
CA THR A 630 -0.65 -14.24 45.72
C THR A 630 0.07 -15.12 46.74
N ASP A 631 0.07 -14.68 48.00
CA ASP A 631 0.22 -15.53 49.18
C ASP A 631 -1.11 -16.23 49.49
N THR A 632 -1.46 -17.26 48.70
CA THR A 632 -2.51 -18.20 49.09
C THR A 632 -1.94 -19.22 50.08
N ARG A 633 -2.00 -18.84 51.37
CA ARG A 633 -2.00 -19.67 52.59
C ARG A 633 -1.71 -21.16 52.36
N LYS A 634 -0.42 -21.53 52.37
CA LYS A 634 0.02 -22.92 52.43
C LYS A 634 -0.24 -23.46 53.85
N ARG A 635 -1.21 -24.36 54.00
CA ARG A 635 -1.32 -25.19 55.21
C ARG A 635 -0.06 -26.06 55.28
N SER A 636 0.69 -25.91 56.37
CA SER A 636 1.96 -26.62 56.62
C SER A 636 1.78 -28.14 56.53
N ARG A 637 2.59 -28.78 55.70
CA ARG A 637 2.96 -30.20 55.81
C ARG A 637 4.49 -30.28 55.69
N PRO A 638 5.17 -31.07 56.55
CA PRO A 638 6.61 -31.06 56.60
C PRO A 638 7.23 -31.98 55.53
N ALA A 639 8.36 -31.50 55.02
CA ALA A 639 9.48 -32.21 54.41
C ALA A 639 9.20 -33.21 53.27
N ASP A 640 9.57 -32.83 52.06
CA ASP A 640 10.53 -33.65 51.30
C ASP A 640 11.45 -32.80 50.42
N ASN A 641 12.69 -33.24 50.33
CA ASN A 641 13.87 -32.50 49.94
C ASN A 641 14.13 -32.67 48.43
N SER A 642 13.73 -31.69 47.61
CA SER A 642 14.27 -31.54 46.25
C SER A 642 14.27 -30.06 45.83
N ASN A 643 15.42 -29.41 46.02
CA ASN A 643 15.66 -28.05 45.56
C ASN A 643 15.79 -28.01 44.03
N ARG A 644 14.66 -27.90 43.32
CA ARG A 644 14.60 -27.14 42.07
C ARG A 644 13.72 -25.93 42.33
N ALA A 645 14.35 -24.76 42.43
CA ALA A 645 13.67 -23.48 42.47
C ALA A 645 12.90 -23.30 41.14
N HIS A 646 11.65 -23.75 41.09
CA HIS A 646 10.75 -23.41 40.00
C HIS A 646 10.58 -21.89 40.03
N LYS A 647 11.18 -21.20 39.05
CA LYS A 647 10.96 -19.77 38.80
C LYS A 647 9.45 -19.56 38.71
N ARG A 648 8.84 -18.96 39.74
CA ARG A 648 7.42 -18.56 39.70
C ARG A 648 7.31 -17.47 38.65
N LEU A 649 6.91 -17.84 37.43
CA LEU A 649 6.50 -16.87 36.42
C LEU A 649 5.24 -16.17 36.92
N ARG A 650 5.20 -14.86 36.77
CA ARG A 650 3.97 -14.09 36.98
C ARG A 650 3.05 -14.43 35.82
N THR A 651 1.92 -15.08 36.11
CA THR A 651 0.91 -15.40 35.10
C THR A 651 0.15 -14.13 34.75
N LEU A 652 0.36 -13.63 33.53
CA LEU A 652 -0.43 -12.56 32.94
C LEU A 652 -1.73 -13.17 32.39
N ASP A 653 -2.88 -12.86 32.98
CA ASP A 653 -4.18 -13.19 32.39
C ASP A 653 -4.46 -12.22 31.24
N MET A 654 -4.13 -12.69 30.05
CA MET A 654 -4.23 -11.90 28.84
C MET A 654 -5.68 -11.56 28.49
N GLN A 655 -6.63 -12.45 28.75
CA GLN A 655 -8.03 -12.26 28.40
C GLN A 655 -8.66 -11.19 29.29
N THR A 656 -8.35 -11.21 30.60
CA THR A 656 -8.78 -10.16 31.52
C THR A 656 -8.13 -8.82 31.18
N LEU A 657 -6.82 -8.78 30.89
CA LEU A 657 -6.16 -7.54 30.48
C LEU A 657 -6.78 -6.96 29.21
N ILE A 658 -7.02 -7.78 28.19
CA ILE A 658 -7.64 -7.34 26.93
C ILE A 658 -9.05 -6.81 27.19
N ARG A 659 -9.88 -7.52 27.95
CA ARG A 659 -11.24 -7.06 28.28
C ARG A 659 -11.22 -5.72 29.00
N ASP A 660 -10.36 -5.58 30.01
CA ASP A 660 -10.31 -4.38 30.85
C ASP A 660 -9.77 -3.18 30.05
N VAL A 661 -8.76 -3.39 29.19
CA VAL A 661 -8.28 -2.40 28.22
C VAL A 661 -9.39 -2.06 27.21
N SER A 662 -10.03 -3.10 26.66
CA SER A 662 -11.29 -3.16 25.91
C SER A 662 -12.28 -2.07 26.29
N GLN A 663 -12.83 -2.31 27.47
CA GLN A 663 -13.91 -1.56 28.10
C GLN A 663 -13.47 -0.14 28.45
N ASN A 664 -12.26 0.04 28.99
CA ASN A 664 -11.76 1.36 29.39
C ASN A 664 -11.45 2.28 28.21
N LEU A 665 -11.07 1.72 27.06
CA LEU A 665 -10.81 2.48 25.83
C LEU A 665 -12.09 2.73 25.01
N GLY A 666 -13.24 2.15 25.39
CA GLY A 666 -14.46 2.18 24.58
C GLY A 666 -14.34 1.42 23.27
N VAL A 667 -13.48 0.40 23.18
CA VAL A 667 -13.39 -0.51 22.02
C VAL A 667 -14.28 -1.71 22.28
N SER A 668 -15.10 -2.11 21.32
CA SER A 668 -15.76 -3.42 21.39
C SER A 668 -14.71 -4.54 21.27
N SER A 669 -14.61 -5.40 22.28
CA SER A 669 -13.84 -6.65 22.20
C SER A 669 -14.68 -7.73 21.49
N PRO A 670 -14.12 -8.59 20.62
CA PRO A 670 -14.88 -9.63 19.92
C PRO A 670 -15.40 -10.78 20.82
N THR A 671 -15.09 -10.81 22.11
CA THR A 671 -15.24 -12.02 22.94
C THR A 671 -16.46 -12.07 23.85
N ASP A 672 -17.43 -11.17 23.73
CA ASP A 672 -18.57 -11.09 24.66
C ASP A 672 -19.71 -12.10 24.41
N ASN A 673 -19.40 -13.31 23.91
CA ASN A 673 -20.37 -14.41 23.85
C ASN A 673 -19.81 -15.70 24.48
N THR A 674 -19.80 -15.76 25.81
CA THR A 674 -19.65 -17.04 26.52
C THR A 674 -20.98 -17.78 26.65
N ARG A 675 -21.06 -19.01 26.14
CA ARG A 675 -21.77 -20.10 26.80
C ARG A 675 -20.84 -21.30 26.97
N THR A 676 -20.76 -21.73 28.22
CA THR A 676 -19.92 -22.76 28.84
C THR A 676 -20.06 -24.17 28.26
N THR A 677 -18.92 -24.87 28.08
CA THR A 677 -18.82 -26.32 28.34
C THR A 677 -17.38 -26.67 28.77
N PRO A 678 -17.16 -27.51 29.80
CA PRO A 678 -15.83 -27.89 30.27
C PRO A 678 -15.35 -29.20 29.64
N GLY A 679 -14.15 -29.21 29.06
CA GLY A 679 -13.47 -30.46 28.67
C GLY A 679 -12.20 -30.27 27.86
N ALA A 680 -11.15 -30.97 28.29
CA ALA A 680 -9.85 -31.19 27.65
C ALA A 680 -8.81 -30.04 27.70
N GLN A 681 -7.93 -30.15 28.71
CA GLN A 681 -6.58 -29.59 28.72
C GLN A 681 -5.69 -30.40 27.78
N GLU A 682 -5.24 -29.80 26.69
CA GLU A 682 -3.91 -29.91 26.06
C GLU A 682 -3.97 -29.03 24.78
N GLU A 683 -2.88 -28.31 24.46
CA GLU A 683 -2.72 -27.37 23.31
C GLU A 683 -3.12 -25.88 23.48
N ALA A 684 -3.39 -25.36 24.68
CA ALA A 684 -3.80 -23.96 24.86
C ALA A 684 -2.67 -22.88 24.86
N ALA A 685 -1.40 -23.26 24.62
CA ALA A 685 -0.27 -22.33 24.77
C ALA A 685 0.21 -21.68 23.45
N GLU A 686 -0.17 -22.20 22.28
CA GLU A 686 0.35 -21.70 20.99
C GLU A 686 -0.45 -20.51 20.43
N ASN A 687 -1.72 -20.33 20.84
CA ASN A 687 -2.64 -19.39 20.19
C ASN A 687 -2.96 -18.10 20.98
N THR A 688 -2.41 -17.92 22.18
CA THR A 688 -2.70 -16.74 23.03
C THR A 688 -1.85 -15.50 22.69
N TRP A 689 -0.70 -15.69 22.05
CA TRP A 689 0.28 -14.64 21.77
C TRP A 689 0.01 -13.86 20.48
N GLU A 690 -0.30 -14.56 19.37
CA GLU A 690 -0.74 -13.91 18.14
C GLU A 690 -2.04 -13.12 18.40
N ALA A 691 -2.96 -13.66 19.21
CA ALA A 691 -4.15 -12.95 19.67
C ALA A 691 -3.81 -11.65 20.43
N PHE A 692 -2.90 -11.66 21.42
CA PHE A 692 -2.54 -10.44 22.15
C PHE A 692 -1.83 -9.39 21.30
N MET A 693 -0.87 -9.79 20.46
CA MET A 693 -0.16 -8.84 19.58
C MET A 693 -1.07 -8.28 18.49
N ASN A 694 -2.08 -9.05 18.05
CA ASN A 694 -3.16 -8.60 17.17
C ASN A 694 -4.23 -7.76 17.92
N LEU A 695 -4.18 -7.70 19.26
CA LEU A 695 -5.14 -6.99 20.14
C LEU A 695 -4.52 -5.84 20.93
N LEU A 696 -3.24 -5.53 20.74
CA LEU A 696 -2.68 -4.21 21.07
C LEU A 696 -3.25 -3.21 20.05
N PRO A 697 -3.70 -2.03 20.52
CA PRO A 697 -5.00 -1.42 20.22
C PRO A 697 -5.60 -1.71 18.81
N PRO A 698 -6.70 -2.49 18.75
CA PRO A 698 -7.58 -2.61 17.59
C PRO A 698 -8.71 -1.54 17.58
N GLN A 699 -8.45 -0.29 17.98
CA GLN A 699 -9.33 0.86 17.65
C GLN A 699 -9.01 1.51 16.31
N THR A 700 -8.45 0.72 15.40
CA THR A 700 -8.26 1.06 13.98
C THR A 700 -8.98 0.05 13.08
N GLY A 701 -10.11 -0.49 13.56
CA GLY A 701 -10.72 -1.78 13.20
C GLY A 701 -10.64 -2.22 11.72
N PHE A 702 -10.11 -3.43 11.55
CA PHE A 702 -10.37 -4.32 10.42
C PHE A 702 -11.63 -5.13 10.75
N ASP A 703 -12.64 -5.08 9.90
CA ASP A 703 -13.85 -5.90 10.04
C ASP A 703 -13.64 -7.25 9.35
N GLY A 704 -13.92 -8.32 10.09
CA GLY A 704 -13.77 -9.71 9.68
C GLY A 704 -15.13 -10.41 9.65
N GLN A 705 -16.10 -9.85 8.94
CA GLN A 705 -17.20 -10.64 8.43
C GLN A 705 -16.70 -11.41 7.20
N TYR A 706 -16.94 -12.73 7.19
CA TYR A 706 -16.54 -13.74 6.20
C TYR A 706 -15.29 -14.62 6.47
N LEU A 707 -15.03 -15.01 7.72
CA LEU A 707 -14.05 -16.07 8.02
C LEU A 707 -14.51 -17.09 9.08
N PHE A 708 -15.83 -17.29 9.21
CA PHE A 708 -16.42 -18.16 10.23
C PHE A 708 -16.83 -19.57 9.75
N ASP A 709 -16.71 -19.91 8.47
CA ASP A 709 -17.23 -21.20 7.96
C ASP A 709 -16.17 -22.25 7.56
N ASP A 710 -14.86 -21.96 7.60
CA ASP A 710 -13.85 -22.90 7.08
C ASP A 710 -12.89 -23.51 8.13
N PHE A 711 -13.05 -23.23 9.43
CA PHE A 711 -12.11 -23.71 10.45
C PHE A 711 -12.67 -24.71 11.49
N PHE A 712 -13.92 -25.15 11.39
CA PHE A 712 -14.43 -26.25 12.23
C PHE A 712 -15.26 -27.28 11.44
N PRO A 713 -14.67 -28.41 11.02
CA PRO A 713 -15.40 -29.66 10.95
C PRO A 713 -14.97 -30.58 12.09
N SER A 714 -15.88 -30.74 13.06
CA SER A 714 -16.04 -31.84 14.05
C SER A 714 -14.82 -32.40 14.78
#